data_AF-A0A8H4CHM4-F1
#
_entry.id   AF-A0A8H4CHM4-F1
#
_cell.length_a   1.000
_cell.length_b   1.000
_cell.length_c   1.000
_cell.angle_alpha   90.00
_cell.angle_beta   90.00
_cell.angle_gamma   90.00
#
_symmetry.space_group_name_H-M   'P 1'
#
loop_
_entity.id
_entity.type
_entity.pdbx_description
1 polymer ?
#
loop_
_entity_poly.entity_id
_entity_poly.type
_entity_poly.pdbx_seq_one_letter_code
_entity_poly.pdbx_strand_id
1 'polypeptide(L)'
;MSSTIVIVFLCASYALYSLLCLIRNIRIAKAIGIPVVWSPISPFNPFWIIFNKRLSPIIQRLPLSLGSWTQHDALDWTWVDRAHGDSQVHEKLGDTFAHATPREIEIHTRDPAVADEVLRKRANEFPKISHYAKVLDFLGTSLVSSDGEDWVRHRKATVSTLSDRNNRLVWTETIRQTQQMIKHYFSASSGRIIDPVEDVREVYLHVFTGVCFGVKYDFRQAAEKYIPEGHSRSYKDCLHTSLKDLLILRLVPKWILDLPFLPHRISNFRDSAREMRQYLDEMIASSKEELEEKGTRRRTQTDNLLSFMVKSNGEIEAENVSSDVSLKRNYLTESEIRGNLFTYSLGGHESSAHTLTFALYLLAALPQEQEWLAAEITSVLGQKTDWQSEESFMEVFPRLKRCQAVMNETLRLYPSVSVLPKCTGSGSTTLLVSGSDRHIPPSVNVYVNMPSIQIHKPVWGPDATSFRPSRWITSSQSHAGLENEQLRAPPEGAFLPWSDGKRICPGKRFSQVGFVAALAAILLKHRIEVIPDAGESMGDARKRTLRVVNNTYAVMTVHMYEPSSTMVTTATTLITGKIYFHSHYKAHVSVQKASKTLCQFVSIKCCIPIVLEQETPEDPEQLKPEETPHASMKQEGNEAVVEHARSSVDVFSAPPELDRHSTGEDSVAAEDKQEPILITWDGPNDPRSPKNWPSKKKWAAVFCVSFYTLLSPVSSSMVAPALEAIAHDLTIPSAFEQILVLSIFVLAYALGPLIWGPLSELYGRIIILQLTTLLYMAFNLGCGLATTKVQLIAFRFLAGFGGSAPMAVGGAVFADLFNAEERGRAISIYSLAPLLGPAIGPIAGGFITQETTWRWIFYSTTMFAGLVQGIGLFVLQETCAPVLLVRIKNRLVKETGNTALRTEFDNPDRTVLRALAGALTRPFRLFGTQVIIQALAVYMMYLYGIMYLVLSTFSALWTTRYGESTGISGLNYISLGLGFFLGAQTCARFQDRVYVALKKRYVPDGGPGKPEFRVPMMVPGAVLVPVGLLIYGWSAQHKAHWILPNLGAVLFSAGVIVGFQGIQAFLVDTYTRYAASAIGSVMVLRSVAGFGFPLFAPALYRRLEYGWGNTLLALIAVGIGLPGPILLWVFGERLRKRSQFAAG
;
A
#
# COMPACT_ATOMS: atom_id res chain seq x y z
N MET A 1 -0.58 17.91 29.34
CA MET A 1 -0.05 16.52 29.21
C MET A 1 0.30 16.31 27.75
N SER A 2 1.60 16.13 27.47
CA SER A 2 2.16 16.31 26.13
C SER A 2 1.43 15.49 25.08
N SER A 3 1.06 15.99 23.90
CA SER A 3 0.40 15.17 22.87
C SER A 3 1.28 14.02 22.42
N THR A 4 2.60 14.11 22.59
CA THR A 4 3.53 12.98 22.46
C THR A 4 3.43 12.04 23.65
N ILE A 5 3.27 12.53 24.88
CA ILE A 5 2.93 11.67 26.02
C ILE A 5 1.54 11.08 25.81
N VAL A 6 0.55 11.77 25.24
CA VAL A 6 -0.78 11.24 24.97
C VAL A 6 -0.73 10.26 23.82
N ILE A 7 0.05 10.49 22.76
CA ILE A 7 0.20 9.52 21.66
C ILE A 7 1.03 8.33 22.13
N VAL A 8 2.14 8.53 22.85
CA VAL A 8 2.93 7.44 23.44
C VAL A 8 2.14 6.74 24.52
N PHE A 9 1.34 7.44 25.33
CA PHE A 9 0.44 6.86 26.32
C PHE A 9 -0.75 6.19 25.67
N LEU A 10 -1.29 6.69 24.56
CA LEU A 10 -2.36 6.03 23.80
C LEU A 10 -1.80 4.81 23.09
N CYS A 11 -0.60 4.88 22.52
CA CYS A 11 0.08 3.75 21.90
C CYS A 11 0.51 2.72 22.95
N ALA A 12 1.04 3.16 24.09
CA ALA A 12 1.42 2.30 25.20
C ALA A 12 0.21 1.75 25.94
N SER A 13 -0.87 2.53 26.11
CA SER A 13 -2.14 2.07 26.67
C SER A 13 -2.85 1.14 25.70
N TYR A 14 -2.78 1.39 24.40
CA TYR A 14 -3.28 0.47 23.37
C TYR A 14 -2.45 -0.81 23.35
N ALA A 15 -1.11 -0.73 23.40
CA ALA A 15 -0.24 -1.89 23.47
C ALA A 15 -0.46 -2.69 24.76
N LEU A 16 -0.60 -2.02 25.91
CA LEU A 16 -0.92 -2.63 27.20
C LEU A 16 -2.32 -3.24 27.18
N TYR A 17 -3.32 -2.54 26.65
CA TYR A 17 -4.67 -3.06 26.48
C TYR A 17 -4.69 -4.30 25.57
N SER A 18 -4.00 -4.26 24.43
CA SER A 18 -3.86 -5.40 23.54
C SER A 18 -3.14 -6.57 24.23
N LEU A 19 -2.08 -6.30 25.00
CA LEU A 19 -1.38 -7.33 25.77
C LEU A 19 -2.25 -7.94 26.86
N LEU A 20 -3.01 -7.13 27.61
CA LEU A 20 -3.95 -7.59 28.64
C LEU A 20 -5.08 -8.42 28.02
N CYS A 21 -5.65 -7.97 26.90
CA CYS A 21 -6.66 -8.72 26.16
C CYS A 21 -6.10 -10.03 25.62
N LEU A 22 -4.87 -10.05 25.11
CA LEU A 22 -4.20 -11.27 24.66
C LEU A 22 -4.00 -12.26 25.81
N ILE A 23 -3.47 -11.80 26.96
CA ILE A 23 -3.28 -12.65 28.15
C ILE A 23 -4.62 -13.22 28.62
N ARG A 24 -5.69 -12.40 28.65
CA ARG A 24 -7.04 -12.85 28.97
C ARG A 24 -7.50 -13.94 27.99
N ASN A 25 -7.37 -13.71 26.69
CA ASN A 25 -7.80 -14.63 25.65
C ASN A 25 -6.99 -15.93 25.66
N ILE A 26 -5.69 -15.88 25.95
CA ILE A 26 -4.84 -17.07 26.14
C ILE A 26 -5.33 -17.90 27.34
N ARG A 27 -5.67 -17.26 28.46
CA ARG A 27 -6.20 -17.99 29.64
C ARG A 27 -7.53 -18.66 29.34
N ILE A 28 -8.43 -17.95 28.66
CA ILE A 28 -9.73 -18.50 28.25
C ILE A 28 -9.53 -19.67 27.27
N ALA A 29 -8.67 -19.52 26.26
CA ALA A 29 -8.37 -20.58 25.30
C ALA A 29 -7.76 -21.82 25.98
N LYS A 30 -6.85 -21.64 26.95
CA LYS A 30 -6.28 -22.76 27.71
C LYS A 30 -7.32 -23.48 28.57
N ALA A 31 -8.31 -22.77 29.10
CA ALA A 31 -9.38 -23.35 29.89
C ALA A 31 -10.31 -24.27 29.08
N ILE A 32 -10.33 -24.16 27.73
CA ILE A 32 -11.08 -25.05 26.85
C ILE A 32 -10.50 -26.48 26.86
N GLY A 33 -9.19 -26.62 27.13
CA GLY A 33 -8.52 -27.92 27.19
C GLY A 33 -8.13 -28.49 25.82
N ILE A 34 -7.92 -27.64 24.82
CA ILE A 34 -7.34 -27.97 23.50
C ILE A 34 -5.99 -27.25 23.31
N PRO A 35 -5.11 -27.71 22.39
CA PRO A 35 -3.84 -27.04 22.10
C PRO A 35 -4.04 -25.57 21.73
N VAL A 36 -3.19 -24.67 22.24
CA VAL A 36 -3.34 -23.21 22.07
C VAL A 36 -2.09 -22.60 21.45
N VAL A 37 -2.28 -21.88 20.35
CA VAL A 37 -1.31 -20.93 19.79
C VAL A 37 -1.79 -19.50 20.00
N TRP A 38 -0.88 -18.52 19.92
CA TRP A 38 -1.22 -17.12 20.12
C TRP A 38 -0.47 -16.21 19.15
N SER A 39 -1.12 -15.11 18.76
CA SER A 39 -0.51 -14.02 17.99
C SER A 39 -0.59 -12.71 18.77
N PRO A 40 0.47 -11.90 18.82
CA PRO A 40 0.44 -10.56 19.43
C PRO A 40 -0.36 -9.54 18.63
N ILE A 41 -0.65 -9.84 17.35
CA ILE A 41 -1.45 -9.02 16.45
C ILE A 41 -2.62 -9.89 15.99
N SER A 42 -3.78 -9.28 15.72
CA SER A 42 -4.92 -10.00 15.16
C SER A 42 -4.79 -10.04 13.62
N PRO A 43 -5.11 -11.17 12.96
CA PRO A 43 -5.12 -11.29 11.49
C PRO A 43 -5.99 -10.21 10.82
N PHE A 44 -6.97 -9.70 11.57
CA PHE A 44 -8.00 -8.77 11.13
C PHE A 44 -7.66 -7.29 11.39
N ASN A 45 -6.49 -7.01 11.96
CA ASN A 45 -6.00 -5.66 12.14
C ASN A 45 -5.70 -4.99 10.78
N PRO A 46 -6.28 -3.82 10.46
CA PRO A 46 -6.07 -3.14 9.17
C PRO A 46 -4.60 -2.91 8.80
N PHE A 47 -3.75 -2.55 9.78
CA PHE A 47 -2.32 -2.37 9.57
C PHE A 47 -1.65 -3.69 9.20
N TRP A 48 -1.99 -4.76 9.91
CA TRP A 48 -1.42 -6.07 9.64
C TRP A 48 -1.85 -6.61 8.27
N ILE A 49 -3.12 -6.48 7.88
CA ILE A 49 -3.61 -6.87 6.55
C ILE A 49 -2.78 -6.20 5.42
N ILE A 50 -2.40 -4.93 5.60
CA ILE A 50 -1.65 -4.17 4.58
C ILE A 50 -0.17 -4.59 4.53
N PHE A 51 0.45 -4.87 5.68
CA PHE A 51 1.91 -5.03 5.77
C PHE A 51 2.39 -6.47 6.03
N ASN A 52 1.50 -7.43 6.33
CA ASN A 52 1.89 -8.79 6.74
C ASN A 52 2.80 -9.49 5.71
N LYS A 53 2.53 -9.39 4.40
CA LYS A 53 3.33 -10.05 3.35
C LYS A 53 4.76 -9.55 3.30
N ARG A 54 5.02 -8.31 3.74
CA ARG A 54 6.36 -7.72 3.81
C ARG A 54 7.02 -7.91 5.18
N LEU A 55 6.25 -7.80 6.26
CA LEU A 55 6.77 -7.89 7.62
C LEU A 55 6.96 -9.33 8.09
N SER A 56 6.07 -10.26 7.70
CA SER A 56 6.11 -11.66 8.12
C SER A 56 7.45 -12.35 7.80
N PRO A 57 8.01 -12.26 6.56
CA PRO A 57 9.32 -12.86 6.28
C PRO A 57 10.48 -12.25 7.09
N ILE A 58 10.35 -10.98 7.51
CA ILE A 58 11.37 -10.30 8.34
C ILE A 58 11.26 -10.79 9.78
N ILE A 59 10.03 -10.88 10.31
CA ILE A 59 9.74 -11.31 11.68
C ILE A 59 10.07 -12.80 11.86
N GLN A 60 9.83 -13.64 10.86
CA GLN A 60 10.18 -15.06 10.89
C GLN A 60 11.69 -15.33 11.00
N ARG A 61 12.54 -14.38 10.58
CA ARG A 61 14.00 -14.47 10.71
C ARG A 61 14.53 -14.09 12.10
N LEU A 62 13.66 -13.67 13.02
CA LEU A 62 14.08 -13.33 14.37
C LEU A 62 14.50 -14.60 15.14
N PRO A 63 15.58 -14.53 15.95
CA PRO A 63 16.07 -15.66 16.71
C PRO A 63 15.05 -16.14 17.76
N LEU A 64 15.25 -17.35 18.29
CA LEU A 64 14.42 -17.95 19.36
C LEU A 64 12.95 -18.21 18.98
N SER A 65 12.66 -18.43 17.68
CA SER A 65 11.29 -18.70 17.18
C SER A 65 10.26 -17.60 17.50
N LEU A 66 10.72 -16.38 17.83
CA LEU A 66 9.88 -15.22 18.17
C LEU A 66 8.94 -14.79 17.04
N GLY A 67 9.17 -15.25 15.81
CA GLY A 67 8.33 -15.00 14.65
C GLY A 67 7.40 -16.15 14.26
N SER A 68 7.38 -17.28 14.98
CA SER A 68 6.60 -18.48 14.62
C SER A 68 5.08 -18.20 14.55
N TRP A 69 4.57 -17.32 15.40
CA TRP A 69 3.15 -16.93 15.41
C TRP A 69 2.66 -16.34 14.07
N THR A 70 3.55 -15.72 13.28
CA THR A 70 3.19 -15.12 11.99
C THR A 70 2.70 -16.14 10.95
N GLN A 71 2.94 -17.44 11.18
CA GLN A 71 2.45 -18.54 10.35
C GLN A 71 0.92 -18.67 10.39
N HIS A 72 0.27 -18.17 11.45
CA HIS A 72 -1.18 -18.31 11.69
C HIS A 72 -1.94 -16.97 11.49
N ASP A 73 -1.23 -15.91 11.08
CA ASP A 73 -1.72 -14.53 11.21
C ASP A 73 -2.05 -13.85 9.86
N ALA A 74 -2.00 -14.61 8.76
CA ALA A 74 -2.38 -14.14 7.43
C ALA A 74 -3.77 -14.67 7.05
N LEU A 75 -4.61 -13.89 6.35
CA LEU A 75 -5.98 -14.32 5.99
C LEU A 75 -6.01 -15.61 5.13
N ASP A 76 -4.95 -15.85 4.37
CA ASP A 76 -4.75 -17.00 3.48
C ASP A 76 -3.93 -18.13 4.13
N TRP A 77 -3.62 -18.06 5.44
CA TRP A 77 -2.68 -18.98 6.08
C TRP A 77 -3.09 -20.45 5.98
N THR A 78 -4.38 -20.79 6.10
CA THR A 78 -4.86 -22.18 6.00
C THR A 78 -4.59 -22.78 4.61
N TRP A 79 -4.62 -21.95 3.56
CA TRP A 79 -4.25 -22.36 2.22
C TRP A 79 -2.74 -22.48 2.06
N VAL A 80 -1.98 -21.52 2.58
CA VAL A 80 -0.51 -21.51 2.54
C VAL A 80 0.06 -22.73 3.26
N ASP A 81 -0.48 -23.07 4.43
CA ASP A 81 -0.09 -24.26 5.20
C ASP A 81 -0.36 -25.55 4.41
N ARG A 82 -1.48 -25.64 3.71
CA ARG A 82 -1.75 -26.77 2.81
C ARG A 82 -0.82 -26.78 1.59
N ALA A 83 -0.61 -25.63 0.94
CA ALA A 83 0.10 -25.55 -0.34
C ALA A 83 1.62 -25.69 -0.22
N HIS A 84 2.20 -25.29 0.92
CA HIS A 84 3.65 -25.31 1.15
C HIS A 84 4.09 -26.20 2.31
N GLY A 85 3.16 -26.60 3.18
CA GLY A 85 3.47 -27.36 4.39
C GLY A 85 2.75 -28.70 4.50
N ASP A 86 1.95 -29.14 3.51
CA ASP A 86 1.11 -30.35 3.63
C ASP A 86 0.27 -30.38 4.94
N SER A 87 -0.28 -29.22 5.34
CA SER A 87 -1.05 -29.06 6.58
C SER A 87 -0.23 -29.31 7.86
N GLN A 88 1.05 -28.93 7.84
CA GLN A 88 2.01 -29.08 8.95
C GLN A 88 1.53 -28.53 10.29
N VAL A 89 0.67 -27.50 10.31
CA VAL A 89 0.15 -26.93 11.57
C VAL A 89 -0.75 -27.93 12.29
N HIS A 90 -1.69 -28.57 11.57
CA HIS A 90 -2.59 -29.56 12.16
C HIS A 90 -1.87 -30.88 12.51
N GLU A 91 -0.80 -31.23 11.79
CA GLU A 91 0.06 -32.36 12.19
C GLU A 91 0.78 -32.09 13.53
N LYS A 92 1.16 -30.83 13.81
CA LYS A 92 1.86 -30.46 15.06
C LYS A 92 0.93 -30.22 16.24
N LEU A 93 -0.23 -29.60 16.01
CA LEU A 93 -1.16 -29.16 17.05
C LEU A 93 -2.37 -30.07 17.22
N GLY A 94 -2.52 -31.08 16.35
CA GLY A 94 -3.69 -31.95 16.30
C GLY A 94 -4.83 -31.41 15.44
N ASP A 95 -5.89 -32.22 15.34
CA ASP A 95 -7.00 -31.95 14.42
C ASP A 95 -7.82 -30.72 14.79
N THR A 96 -7.83 -30.32 16.07
CA THR A 96 -8.52 -29.12 16.55
C THR A 96 -7.64 -28.37 17.55
N PHE A 97 -7.43 -27.07 17.32
CA PHE A 97 -6.65 -26.21 18.21
C PHE A 97 -7.25 -24.80 18.29
N ALA A 98 -6.89 -24.05 19.33
CA ALA A 98 -7.28 -22.66 19.51
C ALA A 98 -6.14 -21.69 19.17
N HIS A 99 -6.48 -20.60 18.51
CA HIS A 99 -5.63 -19.45 18.23
C HIS A 99 -6.15 -18.23 18.98
N ALA A 100 -5.38 -17.76 19.96
CA ALA A 100 -5.71 -16.59 20.76
C ALA A 100 -5.04 -15.33 20.22
N THR A 101 -5.83 -14.31 19.93
CA THR A 101 -5.34 -12.98 19.50
C THR A 101 -5.78 -11.92 20.51
N PRO A 102 -5.28 -10.66 20.44
CA PRO A 102 -5.77 -9.59 21.31
C PRO A 102 -7.26 -9.25 21.11
N ARG A 103 -7.84 -9.65 19.97
CA ARG A 103 -9.20 -9.28 19.57
C ARG A 103 -10.18 -10.41 19.83
N GLU A 104 -9.85 -11.62 19.40
CA GLU A 104 -10.75 -12.77 19.38
C GLU A 104 -10.02 -14.10 19.64
N ILE A 105 -10.79 -15.13 19.95
CA ILE A 105 -10.34 -16.52 20.08
C ILE A 105 -10.94 -17.29 18.91
N GLU A 106 -10.09 -18.04 18.21
CA GLU A 106 -10.43 -18.75 17.00
C GLU A 106 -10.12 -20.23 17.18
N ILE A 107 -11.09 -21.12 17.06
CA ILE A 107 -10.90 -22.57 17.06
C ILE A 107 -10.77 -23.00 15.60
N HIS A 108 -9.63 -23.56 15.22
CA HIS A 108 -9.40 -24.11 13.89
C HIS A 108 -9.49 -25.63 13.96
N THR A 109 -10.31 -26.23 13.10
CA THR A 109 -10.56 -27.67 13.10
C THR A 109 -10.51 -28.28 11.70
N ARG A 110 -9.89 -29.45 11.59
CA ARG A 110 -9.99 -30.38 10.45
C ARG A 110 -10.70 -31.69 10.81
N ASP A 111 -11.33 -31.77 11.99
CA ASP A 111 -12.05 -32.94 12.46
C ASP A 111 -13.46 -33.00 11.80
N PRO A 112 -13.78 -34.06 11.02
CA PRO A 112 -15.09 -34.21 10.39
C PRO A 112 -16.26 -34.24 11.37
N ALA A 113 -16.07 -34.80 12.57
CA ALA A 113 -17.14 -34.87 13.57
C ALA A 113 -17.51 -33.47 14.08
N VAL A 114 -16.50 -32.65 14.37
CA VAL A 114 -16.67 -31.25 14.77
C VAL A 114 -17.31 -30.44 13.64
N ALA A 115 -16.85 -30.62 12.40
CA ALA A 115 -17.41 -29.95 11.24
C ALA A 115 -18.90 -30.29 11.03
N ASP A 116 -19.27 -31.57 11.14
CA ASP A 116 -20.66 -32.02 11.04
C ASP A 116 -21.54 -31.47 12.18
N GLU A 117 -21.01 -31.43 13.41
CA GLU A 117 -21.71 -30.87 14.56
C GLU A 117 -22.03 -29.38 14.33
N VAL A 118 -21.02 -28.59 13.97
CA VAL A 118 -21.09 -27.13 13.84
C VAL A 118 -21.87 -26.69 12.59
N LEU A 119 -21.74 -27.41 11.47
CA LEU A 119 -22.36 -27.02 10.20
C LEU A 119 -23.76 -27.61 10.00
N ARG A 120 -24.02 -28.82 10.53
CA ARG A 120 -25.25 -29.58 10.25
C ARG A 120 -26.09 -29.81 11.49
N LYS A 121 -25.60 -30.57 12.48
CA LYS A 121 -26.40 -31.05 13.63
C LYS A 121 -26.86 -29.91 14.55
N ARG A 122 -25.96 -28.99 14.90
CA ARG A 122 -26.20 -27.89 15.85
C ARG A 122 -26.03 -26.51 15.20
N ALA A 123 -26.32 -26.41 13.90
CA ALA A 123 -26.11 -25.20 13.09
C ALA A 123 -26.82 -23.93 13.60
N ASN A 124 -27.88 -24.07 14.41
CA ASN A 124 -28.61 -22.95 15.02
C ASN A 124 -27.86 -22.34 16.21
N GLU A 125 -27.04 -23.11 16.91
CA GLU A 125 -26.23 -22.65 18.05
C GLU A 125 -24.93 -21.96 17.61
N PHE A 126 -24.54 -22.21 16.36
CA PHE A 126 -23.35 -21.66 15.72
C PHE A 126 -23.73 -20.69 14.58
N PRO A 127 -24.15 -19.45 14.90
CA PRO A 127 -24.42 -18.41 13.90
C PRO A 127 -23.16 -18.00 13.12
N LYS A 128 -23.36 -17.17 12.09
CA LYS A 128 -22.24 -16.57 11.35
C LYS A 128 -21.59 -15.46 12.16
N ILE A 129 -20.31 -15.23 11.87
CA ILE A 129 -19.60 -14.08 12.41
C ILE A 129 -20.09 -12.80 11.68
N SER A 130 -20.94 -12.04 12.36
CA SER A 130 -21.68 -10.90 11.78
C SER A 130 -20.79 -9.81 11.18
N HIS A 131 -19.60 -9.58 11.72
CA HIS A 131 -18.73 -8.49 11.27
C HIS A 131 -18.00 -8.77 9.95
N TYR A 132 -17.78 -10.04 9.56
CA TYR A 132 -17.23 -10.37 8.23
C TYR A 132 -18.28 -10.25 7.14
N ALA A 133 -19.48 -10.74 7.43
CA ALA A 133 -20.54 -10.81 6.43
C ALA A 133 -21.05 -9.41 6.04
N LYS A 134 -21.01 -8.45 6.97
CA LYS A 134 -21.38 -7.04 6.73
C LYS A 134 -20.51 -6.30 5.71
N VAL A 135 -19.31 -6.78 5.39
CA VAL A 135 -18.48 -6.16 4.33
C VAL A 135 -19.16 -6.29 2.96
N LEU A 136 -19.97 -7.33 2.77
CA LEU A 136 -20.70 -7.58 1.52
C LEU A 136 -22.00 -6.78 1.41
N ASP A 137 -22.40 -6.03 2.45
CA ASP A 137 -23.65 -5.24 2.49
C ASP A 137 -23.56 -3.90 1.74
N PHE A 138 -22.50 -3.63 0.98
CA PHE A 138 -22.34 -2.30 0.37
C PHE A 138 -23.41 -1.95 -0.68
N LEU A 139 -24.13 -2.95 -1.20
CA LEU A 139 -25.29 -2.79 -2.09
C LEU A 139 -26.63 -3.11 -1.42
N GLY A 140 -26.62 -3.52 -0.15
CA GLY A 140 -27.78 -3.90 0.65
C GLY A 140 -27.62 -5.27 1.32
N THR A 141 -28.46 -5.54 2.32
CA THR A 141 -28.47 -6.82 3.05
C THR A 141 -28.77 -7.99 2.11
N SER A 142 -28.07 -9.10 2.26
CA SER A 142 -28.15 -10.25 1.37
C SER A 142 -28.31 -11.57 2.13
N LEU A 143 -28.52 -12.67 1.40
CA LEU A 143 -28.50 -14.03 1.94
C LEU A 143 -27.18 -14.37 2.66
N VAL A 144 -26.05 -13.77 2.26
CA VAL A 144 -24.75 -14.06 2.87
C VAL A 144 -24.55 -13.28 4.17
N SER A 145 -25.08 -12.07 4.27
CA SER A 145 -24.91 -11.15 5.40
C SER A 145 -26.02 -11.16 6.44
N SER A 146 -27.18 -11.73 6.11
CA SER A 146 -28.29 -11.96 7.03
C SER A 146 -28.08 -13.20 7.91
N ASP A 147 -28.71 -13.18 9.10
CA ASP A 147 -28.80 -14.31 10.03
C ASP A 147 -30.23 -14.39 10.63
N GLY A 148 -30.55 -15.45 11.37
CA GLY A 148 -31.84 -15.63 12.03
C GLY A 148 -33.04 -15.67 11.06
N GLU A 149 -34.12 -15.01 11.43
CA GLU A 149 -35.36 -14.94 10.63
C GLU A 149 -35.14 -14.24 9.28
N ASP A 150 -34.32 -13.20 9.24
CA ASP A 150 -33.98 -12.50 7.99
C ASP A 150 -33.31 -13.44 6.99
N TRP A 151 -32.38 -14.28 7.45
CA TRP A 151 -31.75 -15.26 6.58
C TRP A 151 -32.74 -16.27 6.02
N VAL A 152 -33.73 -16.71 6.81
CA VAL A 152 -34.79 -17.62 6.34
C VAL A 152 -35.62 -16.95 5.23
N ARG A 153 -35.97 -15.67 5.42
CA ARG A 153 -36.68 -14.85 4.41
C ARG A 153 -35.88 -14.73 3.11
N HIS A 154 -34.62 -14.30 3.20
CA HIS A 154 -33.72 -14.22 2.04
C HIS A 154 -33.55 -15.58 1.34
N ARG A 155 -33.41 -16.67 2.09
CA ARG A 155 -33.23 -18.01 1.51
C ARG A 155 -34.49 -18.47 0.79
N LYS A 156 -35.66 -18.27 1.39
CA LYS A 156 -36.95 -18.64 0.79
C LYS A 156 -37.20 -17.86 -0.52
N ALA A 157 -36.86 -16.57 -0.54
CA ALA A 157 -37.05 -15.71 -1.71
C ALA A 157 -36.08 -15.99 -2.86
N THR A 158 -34.89 -16.52 -2.59
CA THR A 158 -33.84 -16.63 -3.61
C THR A 158 -33.51 -18.06 -4.05
N VAL A 159 -33.65 -19.05 -3.16
CA VAL A 159 -33.26 -20.45 -3.46
C VAL A 159 -34.36 -21.21 -4.21
N SER A 160 -35.62 -20.81 -4.07
CA SER A 160 -36.77 -21.41 -4.77
C SER A 160 -36.64 -21.40 -6.30
N THR A 161 -35.86 -20.47 -6.85
CA THR A 161 -35.63 -20.32 -8.29
C THR A 161 -34.60 -21.32 -8.81
N LEU A 162 -33.65 -21.76 -7.98
CA LEU A 162 -32.58 -22.71 -8.33
C LEU A 162 -33.09 -24.16 -8.31
N SER A 163 -34.21 -24.39 -8.99
CA SER A 163 -34.87 -25.69 -9.16
C SER A 163 -34.34 -26.44 -10.38
N ASP A 164 -34.75 -27.71 -10.56
CA ASP A 164 -34.39 -28.50 -11.73
C ASP A 164 -34.80 -27.85 -13.07
N ARG A 165 -35.83 -27.01 -13.07
CA ARG A 165 -36.21 -26.23 -14.25
C ARG A 165 -35.09 -25.27 -14.69
N ASN A 166 -34.51 -24.51 -13.77
CA ASN A 166 -33.43 -23.60 -14.10
C ASN A 166 -32.14 -24.36 -14.44
N ASN A 167 -31.94 -25.54 -13.82
CA ASN A 167 -30.80 -26.39 -14.17
C ASN A 167 -30.86 -26.92 -15.61
N ARG A 168 -32.05 -27.13 -16.21
CA ARG A 168 -32.17 -27.42 -17.65
C ARG A 168 -31.64 -26.28 -18.52
N LEU A 169 -31.94 -25.03 -18.14
CA LEU A 169 -31.40 -23.85 -18.82
C LEU A 169 -29.87 -23.73 -18.64
N VAL A 170 -29.36 -24.06 -17.44
CA VAL A 170 -27.90 -24.12 -17.21
C VAL A 170 -27.25 -25.13 -18.14
N TRP A 171 -27.85 -26.33 -18.30
CA TRP A 171 -27.35 -27.36 -19.19
C TRP A 171 -27.22 -26.87 -20.63
N THR A 172 -28.31 -26.35 -21.20
CA THR A 172 -28.34 -25.91 -22.59
C THR A 172 -27.47 -24.68 -22.84
N GLU A 173 -27.52 -23.68 -21.96
CA GLU A 173 -26.72 -22.47 -22.10
C GLU A 173 -25.23 -22.76 -21.93
N THR A 174 -24.84 -23.65 -21.00
CA THR A 174 -23.43 -24.03 -20.83
C THR A 174 -22.89 -24.76 -22.05
N ILE A 175 -23.66 -25.69 -22.62
CA ILE A 175 -23.27 -26.38 -23.87
C ILE A 175 -23.11 -25.36 -25.00
N ARG A 176 -24.07 -24.44 -25.15
CA ARG A 176 -24.04 -23.39 -26.18
C ARG A 176 -22.78 -22.53 -26.07
N GLN A 177 -22.50 -21.98 -24.89
CA GLN A 177 -21.33 -21.14 -24.64
C GLN A 177 -20.02 -21.91 -24.84
N THR A 178 -19.95 -23.15 -24.35
CA THR A 178 -18.76 -23.99 -24.49
C THR A 178 -18.49 -24.33 -25.96
N GLN A 179 -19.52 -24.61 -26.75
CA GLN A 179 -19.36 -24.85 -28.19
C GLN A 179 -18.94 -23.60 -28.95
N GLN A 180 -19.46 -22.42 -28.60
CA GLN A 180 -19.00 -21.16 -29.20
C GLN A 180 -17.53 -20.88 -28.86
N MET A 181 -17.11 -21.13 -27.60
CA MET A 181 -15.70 -21.04 -27.18
C MET A 181 -14.81 -21.98 -28.00
N ILE A 182 -15.21 -23.24 -28.18
CA ILE A 182 -14.46 -24.19 -29.00
C ILE A 182 -14.37 -23.72 -30.46
N LYS A 183 -15.48 -23.28 -31.06
CA LYS A 183 -15.51 -22.74 -32.43
C LYS A 183 -14.54 -21.57 -32.59
N HIS A 184 -14.47 -20.68 -31.60
CA HIS A 184 -13.55 -19.54 -31.57
C HIS A 184 -12.07 -19.99 -31.58
N TYR A 185 -11.71 -21.03 -30.82
CA TYR A 185 -10.34 -21.56 -30.83
C TYR A 185 -9.92 -22.13 -32.19
N PHE A 186 -10.84 -22.82 -32.87
CA PHE A 186 -10.57 -23.37 -34.21
C PHE A 186 -10.54 -22.30 -35.30
N SER A 187 -11.33 -21.22 -35.19
CA SER A 187 -11.33 -20.15 -36.20
C SER A 187 -10.16 -19.17 -36.06
N ALA A 188 -9.75 -18.83 -34.83
CA ALA A 188 -8.80 -17.74 -34.58
C ALA A 188 -7.36 -18.21 -34.31
N SER A 189 -7.12 -19.46 -33.89
CA SER A 189 -5.84 -19.85 -33.26
C SER A 189 -5.35 -21.28 -33.55
N SER A 190 -5.90 -21.93 -34.59
CA SER A 190 -5.54 -23.30 -34.97
C SER A 190 -5.82 -24.36 -33.88
N GLY A 191 -6.79 -24.12 -32.98
CA GLY A 191 -7.11 -25.03 -31.86
C GLY A 191 -6.29 -24.82 -30.59
N ARG A 192 -5.51 -23.73 -30.50
CA ARG A 192 -4.74 -23.36 -29.31
C ARG A 192 -5.60 -22.58 -28.31
N ILE A 193 -5.49 -22.95 -27.03
CA ILE A 193 -6.09 -22.20 -25.92
C ILE A 193 -5.01 -21.28 -25.34
N ILE A 194 -5.19 -19.97 -25.53
CA ILE A 194 -4.20 -18.96 -25.12
C ILE A 194 -4.44 -18.52 -23.67
N ASP A 195 -5.71 -18.35 -23.27
CA ASP A 195 -6.08 -17.92 -21.92
C ASP A 195 -7.31 -18.71 -21.39
N PRO A 196 -7.10 -19.97 -20.96
CA PRO A 196 -8.19 -20.84 -20.52
C PRO A 196 -8.89 -20.33 -19.26
N VAL A 197 -8.28 -19.45 -18.47
CA VAL A 197 -8.90 -18.90 -17.25
C VAL A 197 -9.95 -17.88 -17.63
N GLU A 198 -9.57 -16.91 -18.46
CA GLU A 198 -10.46 -15.85 -18.90
C GLU A 198 -11.61 -16.38 -19.75
N ASP A 199 -11.32 -17.32 -20.65
CA ASP A 199 -12.33 -17.90 -21.53
C ASP A 199 -13.39 -18.70 -20.75
N VAL A 200 -12.96 -19.55 -19.80
CA VAL A 200 -13.90 -20.31 -18.96
C VAL A 200 -14.68 -19.39 -18.03
N ARG A 201 -14.04 -18.33 -17.50
CA ARG A 201 -14.72 -17.32 -16.68
C ARG A 201 -15.82 -16.60 -17.46
N GLU A 202 -15.57 -16.28 -18.73
CA GLU A 202 -16.56 -15.67 -19.61
C GLU A 202 -17.74 -16.60 -19.89
N VAL A 203 -17.48 -17.88 -20.19
CA VAL A 203 -18.53 -18.90 -20.35
C VAL A 203 -19.47 -18.91 -19.14
N TYR A 204 -18.92 -19.01 -17.93
CA TYR A 204 -19.75 -19.04 -16.72
C TYR A 204 -20.42 -17.72 -16.40
N LEU A 205 -19.81 -16.58 -16.74
CA LEU A 205 -20.45 -15.27 -16.60
C LEU A 205 -21.70 -15.19 -17.50
N HIS A 206 -21.60 -15.60 -18.76
CA HIS A 206 -22.73 -15.58 -19.70
C HIS A 206 -23.82 -16.60 -19.34
N VAL A 207 -23.44 -17.81 -18.89
CA VAL A 207 -24.39 -18.78 -18.36
C VAL A 207 -25.14 -18.19 -17.16
N PHE A 208 -24.41 -17.54 -16.24
CA PHE A 208 -25.00 -16.92 -15.07
C PHE A 208 -25.95 -15.77 -15.44
N THR A 209 -25.54 -14.82 -16.28
CA THR A 209 -26.43 -13.71 -16.69
C THR A 209 -27.63 -14.20 -17.48
N GLY A 210 -27.45 -15.21 -18.35
CA GLY A 210 -28.53 -15.79 -19.14
C GLY A 210 -29.58 -16.51 -18.29
N VAL A 211 -29.14 -17.31 -17.31
CA VAL A 211 -30.05 -18.11 -16.47
C VAL A 211 -30.62 -17.29 -15.30
N CYS A 212 -29.80 -16.49 -14.62
CA CYS A 212 -30.23 -15.75 -13.43
C CYS A 212 -30.94 -14.43 -13.77
N PHE A 213 -30.49 -13.72 -14.81
CA PHE A 213 -31.01 -12.39 -15.16
C PHE A 213 -31.80 -12.37 -16.47
N GLY A 214 -31.78 -13.46 -17.26
CA GLY A 214 -32.44 -13.52 -18.56
C GLY A 214 -31.66 -12.84 -19.69
N VAL A 215 -30.43 -12.37 -19.43
CA VAL A 215 -29.61 -11.63 -20.41
C VAL A 215 -28.62 -12.57 -21.09
N LYS A 216 -28.88 -12.89 -22.35
CA LYS A 216 -28.04 -13.79 -23.15
C LYS A 216 -26.98 -13.01 -23.93
N TYR A 217 -25.75 -13.49 -23.88
CA TYR A 217 -24.61 -12.98 -24.64
C TYR A 217 -24.02 -14.08 -25.52
N ASP A 218 -23.38 -13.72 -26.63
CA ASP A 218 -22.56 -14.64 -27.42
C ASP A 218 -21.09 -14.56 -26.99
N PHE A 219 -20.38 -15.68 -27.02
CA PHE A 219 -18.95 -15.75 -26.68
C PHE A 219 -18.10 -14.90 -27.65
N ARG A 220 -17.32 -13.94 -27.13
CA ARG A 220 -16.38 -13.07 -27.88
C ARG A 220 -16.92 -12.35 -29.14
N GLN A 221 -18.19 -11.94 -29.17
CA GLN A 221 -18.66 -11.00 -30.22
C GLN A 221 -18.20 -9.56 -29.95
N ALA A 222 -18.13 -8.73 -30.99
CA ALA A 222 -17.74 -7.30 -30.94
C ALA A 222 -18.57 -6.42 -29.96
N ALA A 223 -19.64 -6.97 -29.39
CA ALA A 223 -20.39 -6.41 -28.27
C ALA A 223 -19.61 -6.39 -26.93
N GLU A 224 -18.38 -6.93 -26.85
CA GLU A 224 -17.50 -6.81 -25.68
C GLU A 224 -17.14 -5.35 -25.28
N LYS A 225 -17.41 -4.37 -26.16
CA LYS A 225 -17.36 -2.93 -25.86
C LYS A 225 -18.72 -2.27 -25.78
N TYR A 226 -19.82 -3.03 -25.79
CA TYR A 226 -21.16 -2.48 -25.65
C TYR A 226 -21.35 -1.98 -24.21
N ILE A 227 -21.05 -0.70 -24.03
CA ILE A 227 -21.35 0.07 -22.84
C ILE A 227 -22.71 0.73 -23.16
N PRO A 228 -23.80 0.35 -22.46
CA PRO A 228 -25.10 0.96 -22.68
C PRO A 228 -25.05 2.47 -22.44
N GLU A 229 -25.92 3.22 -23.12
CA GLU A 229 -25.99 4.67 -22.95
C GLU A 229 -26.20 5.04 -21.47
N GLY A 230 -25.37 5.94 -20.95
CA GLY A 230 -25.38 6.33 -19.53
C GLY A 230 -24.34 5.62 -18.64
N HIS A 231 -23.61 4.63 -19.16
CA HIS A 231 -22.52 3.96 -18.46
C HIS A 231 -21.16 4.33 -19.04
N SER A 232 -20.08 4.20 -18.25
CA SER A 232 -18.71 4.44 -18.72
C SER A 232 -17.88 3.16 -18.83
N ARG A 233 -18.35 2.06 -18.24
CA ARG A 233 -17.71 0.75 -18.21
C ARG A 233 -18.72 -0.35 -18.41
N SER A 234 -18.27 -1.52 -18.84
CA SER A 234 -19.16 -2.69 -18.97
C SER A 234 -19.57 -3.24 -17.61
N TYR A 235 -20.72 -3.93 -17.54
CA TYR A 235 -21.14 -4.67 -16.34
C TYR A 235 -20.05 -5.66 -15.86
N LYS A 236 -19.39 -6.36 -16.81
CA LYS A 236 -18.28 -7.29 -16.55
C LYS A 236 -17.12 -6.59 -15.84
N ASP A 237 -16.70 -5.43 -16.33
CA ASP A 237 -15.60 -4.65 -15.74
C ASP A 237 -15.95 -4.10 -14.36
N CYS A 238 -17.17 -3.60 -14.20
CA CYS A 238 -17.68 -3.11 -12.93
C CYS A 238 -17.76 -4.25 -11.89
N LEU A 239 -18.19 -5.45 -12.31
CA LEU A 239 -18.27 -6.62 -11.43
C LEU A 239 -16.87 -7.03 -10.99
N HIS A 240 -15.99 -7.30 -11.94
CA HIS A 240 -14.62 -7.73 -11.66
C HIS A 240 -13.86 -6.73 -10.77
N THR A 241 -13.96 -5.43 -11.05
CA THR A 241 -13.30 -4.38 -10.25
C THR A 241 -13.89 -4.31 -8.84
N SER A 242 -15.22 -4.39 -8.72
CA SER A 242 -15.89 -4.37 -7.41
C SER A 242 -15.55 -5.59 -6.56
N LEU A 243 -15.27 -6.75 -7.18
CA LEU A 243 -14.86 -7.98 -6.49
C LEU A 243 -13.40 -7.95 -6.05
N LYS A 244 -12.50 -7.57 -6.95
CA LYS A 244 -11.05 -7.61 -6.75
C LYS A 244 -10.59 -6.73 -5.59
N ASP A 245 -11.22 -5.56 -5.43
CA ASP A 245 -10.79 -4.52 -4.51
C ASP A 245 -11.76 -4.35 -3.31
N LEU A 246 -12.56 -5.37 -2.95
CA LEU A 246 -13.51 -5.32 -1.81
C LEU A 246 -12.85 -4.92 -0.47
N LEU A 247 -11.57 -5.25 -0.26
CA LEU A 247 -10.84 -4.86 0.94
C LEU A 247 -10.73 -3.34 1.10
N ILE A 248 -10.91 -2.56 0.04
CA ILE A 248 -10.98 -1.09 0.11
C ILE A 248 -12.13 -0.65 1.00
N LEU A 249 -13.31 -1.29 0.95
CA LEU A 249 -14.45 -0.96 1.83
C LEU A 249 -14.13 -1.16 3.32
N ARG A 250 -13.18 -2.04 3.63
CA ARG A 250 -12.74 -2.33 5.00
C ARG A 250 -11.62 -1.41 5.46
N LEU A 251 -10.69 -1.07 4.58
CA LEU A 251 -9.46 -0.33 4.92
C LEU A 251 -9.61 1.19 4.74
N VAL A 252 -10.50 1.63 3.85
CA VAL A 252 -10.70 3.03 3.48
C VAL A 252 -12.03 3.52 4.05
N PRO A 253 -12.02 4.44 5.03
CA PRO A 253 -13.23 5.07 5.52
C PRO A 253 -14.05 5.71 4.40
N LYS A 254 -15.39 5.64 4.50
CA LYS A 254 -16.32 6.16 3.47
C LYS A 254 -16.02 7.61 3.05
N TRP A 255 -15.70 8.48 4.01
CA TRP A 255 -15.39 9.88 3.75
C TRP A 255 -14.16 10.08 2.85
N ILE A 256 -13.21 9.13 2.80
CA ILE A 256 -12.07 9.17 1.89
C ILE A 256 -12.52 8.83 0.46
N LEU A 257 -13.47 7.90 0.30
CA LEU A 257 -14.02 7.54 -1.02
C LEU A 257 -14.75 8.72 -1.68
N ASP A 258 -15.26 9.67 -0.89
CA ASP A 258 -15.93 10.86 -1.41
C ASP A 258 -14.97 11.98 -1.81
N LEU A 259 -13.65 11.82 -1.60
CA LEU A 259 -12.66 12.84 -1.98
C LEU A 259 -12.48 12.92 -3.51
N PRO A 260 -12.26 14.14 -4.05
CA PRO A 260 -12.08 14.34 -5.49
C PRO A 260 -10.73 13.84 -6.01
N PHE A 261 -9.70 13.75 -5.15
CA PHE A 261 -8.35 13.30 -5.53
C PHE A 261 -8.03 11.97 -4.84
N LEU A 262 -8.38 10.87 -5.52
CA LEU A 262 -8.12 9.51 -5.05
C LEU A 262 -7.03 8.83 -5.89
N PRO A 263 -6.18 7.98 -5.28
CA PRO A 263 -5.32 7.08 -6.03
C PRO A 263 -6.12 6.23 -7.00
N HIS A 264 -5.58 5.96 -8.19
CA HIS A 264 -6.31 5.33 -9.30
C HIS A 264 -7.05 4.04 -8.92
N ARG A 265 -6.49 3.19 -8.04
CA ARG A 265 -7.19 1.97 -7.57
C ARG A 265 -8.46 2.30 -6.77
N ILE A 266 -8.40 3.28 -5.88
CA ILE A 266 -9.53 3.64 -5.01
C ILE A 266 -10.60 4.38 -5.82
N SER A 267 -10.21 5.28 -6.72
CA SER A 267 -11.16 5.93 -7.63
C SER A 267 -11.82 4.91 -8.56
N ASN A 268 -11.04 3.99 -9.15
CA ASN A 268 -11.56 2.96 -10.03
C ASN A 268 -12.56 2.04 -9.31
N PHE A 269 -12.25 1.65 -8.07
CA PHE A 269 -13.18 0.88 -7.23
C PHE A 269 -14.47 1.67 -6.93
N ARG A 270 -14.36 2.92 -6.47
CA ARG A 270 -15.52 3.78 -6.16
C ARG A 270 -16.43 3.93 -7.37
N ASP A 271 -15.85 4.28 -8.51
CA ASP A 271 -16.59 4.54 -9.74
C ASP A 271 -17.25 3.24 -10.24
N SER A 272 -16.53 2.10 -10.19
CA SER A 272 -17.07 0.79 -10.59
C SER A 272 -18.19 0.30 -9.67
N ALA A 273 -18.07 0.53 -8.36
CA ALA A 273 -19.11 0.19 -7.40
C ALA A 273 -20.38 1.06 -7.58
N ARG A 274 -20.21 2.32 -8.02
CA ARG A 274 -21.32 3.23 -8.33
C ARG A 274 -22.04 2.79 -9.61
N GLU A 275 -21.32 2.53 -10.70
CA GLU A 275 -21.92 2.04 -11.95
C GLU A 275 -22.52 0.65 -11.79
N MET A 276 -21.90 -0.24 -10.99
CA MET A 276 -22.49 -1.53 -10.65
C MET A 276 -23.86 -1.39 -9.97
N ARG A 277 -24.00 -0.42 -9.05
CA ARG A 277 -25.30 -0.13 -8.42
C ARG A 277 -26.32 0.28 -9.48
N GLN A 278 -25.94 1.17 -10.38
CA GLN A 278 -26.80 1.66 -11.45
C GLN A 278 -27.27 0.53 -12.37
N TYR A 279 -26.36 -0.35 -12.81
CA TYR A 279 -26.71 -1.53 -13.60
C TYR A 279 -27.76 -2.42 -12.91
N LEU A 280 -27.60 -2.68 -11.62
CA LEU A 280 -28.54 -3.51 -10.88
C LEU A 280 -29.89 -2.82 -10.71
N ASP A 281 -29.92 -1.50 -10.55
CA ASP A 281 -31.16 -0.72 -10.46
C ASP A 281 -31.92 -0.73 -11.79
N GLU A 282 -31.23 -0.58 -12.92
CA GLU A 282 -31.80 -0.69 -14.27
C GLU A 282 -32.35 -2.09 -14.55
N MET A 283 -31.63 -3.15 -14.15
CA MET A 283 -32.12 -4.53 -14.27
C MET A 283 -33.39 -4.76 -13.43
N ILE A 284 -33.45 -4.24 -12.21
CA ILE A 284 -34.64 -4.34 -11.35
C ILE A 284 -35.82 -3.58 -11.98
N ALA A 285 -35.59 -2.36 -12.49
CA ALA A 285 -36.62 -1.54 -13.14
C ALA A 285 -37.17 -2.21 -14.40
N SER A 286 -36.31 -2.65 -15.31
CA SER A 286 -36.72 -3.37 -16.53
C SER A 286 -37.49 -4.66 -16.20
N SER A 287 -37.06 -5.40 -15.17
CA SER A 287 -37.81 -6.58 -14.73
C SER A 287 -39.18 -6.24 -14.10
N LYS A 288 -39.38 -5.04 -13.54
CA LYS A 288 -40.69 -4.60 -13.04
C LYS A 288 -41.62 -4.25 -14.22
N GLU A 289 -41.12 -3.49 -15.19
CA GLU A 289 -41.86 -3.12 -16.40
C GLU A 289 -42.35 -4.36 -17.16
N GLU A 290 -41.48 -5.36 -17.36
CA GLU A 290 -41.87 -6.61 -18.02
C GLU A 290 -42.99 -7.38 -17.29
N LEU A 291 -43.07 -7.26 -15.96
CA LEU A 291 -44.10 -7.91 -15.15
C LEU A 291 -45.43 -7.16 -15.19
N GLU A 292 -45.39 -5.84 -15.30
CA GLU A 292 -46.57 -4.99 -15.47
C GLU A 292 -47.19 -5.18 -16.86
N GLU A 293 -46.38 -5.23 -17.92
CA GLU A 293 -46.85 -5.43 -19.29
C GLU A 293 -47.48 -6.81 -19.54
N LYS A 294 -46.92 -7.88 -18.95
CA LYS A 294 -47.39 -9.26 -19.17
C LYS A 294 -48.66 -9.60 -18.38
N GLY A 295 -49.10 -8.72 -17.48
CA GLY A 295 -50.23 -8.92 -16.56
C GLY A 295 -49.97 -10.07 -15.57
N THR A 296 -50.66 -10.04 -14.43
CA THR A 296 -50.55 -11.01 -13.32
C THR A 296 -51.10 -12.41 -13.66
N ARG A 297 -50.87 -12.93 -14.87
CA ARG A 297 -51.28 -14.28 -15.26
C ARG A 297 -50.24 -15.31 -14.79
N ARG A 298 -50.75 -16.31 -14.05
CA ARG A 298 -50.16 -17.61 -13.65
C ARG A 298 -48.74 -17.89 -14.17
N ARG A 299 -47.81 -18.12 -13.23
CA ARG A 299 -46.50 -18.85 -13.37
C ARG A 299 -46.14 -19.14 -14.84
N THR A 300 -45.64 -18.14 -15.55
CA THR A 300 -45.21 -18.31 -16.94
C THR A 300 -43.90 -19.10 -17.02
N GLN A 301 -43.67 -19.67 -18.20
CA GLN A 301 -42.60 -20.61 -18.52
C GLN A 301 -41.19 -19.98 -18.57
N THR A 302 -41.03 -18.71 -18.20
CA THR A 302 -39.78 -17.92 -18.35
C THR A 302 -39.30 -17.15 -17.09
N ASP A 303 -39.73 -17.48 -15.87
CA ASP A 303 -39.28 -16.76 -14.67
C ASP A 303 -37.81 -17.07 -14.32
N ASN A 304 -36.95 -16.05 -14.33
CA ASN A 304 -35.54 -16.11 -13.92
C ASN A 304 -35.39 -15.68 -12.44
N LEU A 305 -34.16 -15.73 -11.90
CA LEU A 305 -33.92 -15.40 -10.48
C LEU A 305 -34.33 -13.96 -10.15
N LEU A 306 -34.02 -13.01 -11.05
CA LEU A 306 -34.38 -11.60 -10.89
C LEU A 306 -35.90 -11.39 -10.87
N SER A 307 -36.62 -11.91 -11.86
CA SER A 307 -38.07 -11.72 -11.95
C SER A 307 -38.81 -12.35 -10.76
N PHE A 308 -38.31 -13.45 -10.21
CA PHE A 308 -38.87 -14.04 -9.00
C PHE A 308 -38.60 -13.20 -7.74
N MET A 309 -37.41 -12.62 -7.59
CA MET A 309 -37.11 -11.72 -6.47
C MET A 309 -37.96 -10.45 -6.55
N VAL A 310 -38.18 -9.91 -7.75
CA VAL A 310 -39.06 -8.76 -7.98
C VAL A 310 -40.52 -9.10 -7.68
N LYS A 311 -41.02 -10.28 -8.11
CA LYS A 311 -42.36 -10.78 -7.70
C LYS A 311 -42.50 -10.99 -6.19
N SER A 312 -41.38 -11.25 -5.51
CA SER A 312 -41.30 -11.40 -4.05
C SER A 312 -40.99 -10.06 -3.34
N ASN A 313 -41.09 -8.93 -4.05
CA ASN A 313 -41.09 -7.59 -3.47
C ASN A 313 -42.54 -7.18 -3.12
N GLY A 314 -42.77 -6.71 -1.91
CA GLY A 314 -44.10 -6.45 -1.36
C GLY A 314 -44.75 -5.18 -1.91
N GLU A 315 -44.02 -4.40 -2.69
CA GLU A 315 -44.50 -3.15 -3.28
C GLU A 315 -45.45 -3.37 -4.47
N ILE A 316 -45.37 -4.49 -5.17
CA ILE A 316 -46.24 -4.79 -6.33
C ILE A 316 -47.64 -5.23 -5.90
N GLU A 317 -47.81 -5.75 -4.67
CA GLU A 317 -49.12 -6.14 -4.12
C GLU A 317 -49.71 -5.09 -3.15
N ALA A 318 -48.96 -4.04 -2.80
CA ALA A 318 -49.37 -3.04 -1.80
C ALA A 318 -50.50 -2.10 -2.26
N GLU A 319 -50.91 -2.14 -3.52
CA GLU A 319 -52.04 -1.35 -4.00
C GLU A 319 -53.42 -1.99 -3.78
N ASN A 320 -53.54 -3.27 -3.34
CA ASN A 320 -54.86 -3.90 -3.29
C ASN A 320 -55.26 -4.80 -2.09
N VAL A 321 -54.45 -5.03 -1.04
CA VAL A 321 -54.93 -5.84 0.11
C VAL A 321 -54.44 -5.36 1.48
N SER A 322 -55.43 -5.12 2.37
CA SER A 322 -55.45 -4.97 3.84
C SER A 322 -54.19 -4.68 4.66
N SER A 323 -54.37 -3.79 5.64
CA SER A 323 -53.47 -3.31 6.70
C SER A 323 -53.01 -4.38 7.72
N ASP A 324 -52.41 -5.48 7.27
CA ASP A 324 -51.85 -6.48 8.17
C ASP A 324 -50.31 -6.38 8.21
N VAL A 325 -49.77 -5.84 9.31
CA VAL A 325 -48.34 -5.57 9.52
C VAL A 325 -47.51 -6.87 9.49
N SER A 326 -48.15 -8.02 9.73
CA SER A 326 -47.51 -9.33 9.72
C SER A 326 -47.10 -9.82 8.32
N LEU A 327 -47.84 -9.43 7.27
CA LEU A 327 -47.57 -9.84 5.87
C LEU A 327 -46.44 -9.03 5.22
N LYS A 328 -46.26 -7.75 5.59
CA LYS A 328 -45.15 -6.90 5.10
C LYS A 328 -43.77 -7.47 5.43
N ARG A 329 -43.65 -8.32 6.45
CA ARG A 329 -42.38 -8.90 6.90
C ARG A 329 -41.82 -9.99 5.99
N ASN A 330 -42.58 -10.52 5.02
CA ASN A 330 -42.16 -11.66 4.19
C ASN A 330 -41.49 -11.30 2.86
N TYR A 331 -41.49 -10.02 2.47
CA TYR A 331 -41.00 -9.57 1.17
C TYR A 331 -39.58 -8.98 1.24
N LEU A 332 -38.87 -8.97 0.11
CA LEU A 332 -37.54 -8.34 -0.01
C LEU A 332 -37.66 -6.89 -0.49
N THR A 333 -36.96 -5.97 0.16
CA THR A 333 -36.81 -4.57 -0.31
C THR A 333 -35.90 -4.50 -1.54
N GLU A 334 -35.97 -3.41 -2.32
CA GLU A 334 -35.08 -3.21 -3.47
C GLU A 334 -33.58 -3.25 -3.09
N SER A 335 -33.22 -2.66 -1.95
CA SER A 335 -31.87 -2.73 -1.40
C SER A 335 -31.46 -4.18 -1.13
N GLU A 336 -32.36 -4.98 -0.55
CA GLU A 336 -32.13 -6.40 -0.31
C GLU A 336 -32.03 -7.20 -1.62
N ILE A 337 -32.83 -6.87 -2.64
CA ILE A 337 -32.76 -7.48 -3.97
C ILE A 337 -31.39 -7.18 -4.60
N ARG A 338 -30.94 -5.92 -4.56
CA ARG A 338 -29.62 -5.52 -5.07
C ARG A 338 -28.49 -6.25 -4.35
N GLY A 339 -28.56 -6.35 -3.02
CA GLY A 339 -27.63 -7.12 -2.20
C GLY A 339 -27.58 -8.60 -2.58
N ASN A 340 -28.74 -9.21 -2.84
CA ASN A 340 -28.81 -10.60 -3.30
C ASN A 340 -28.26 -10.77 -4.72
N LEU A 341 -28.63 -9.91 -5.67
CA LEU A 341 -28.12 -9.95 -7.05
C LEU A 341 -26.60 -9.89 -7.06
N PHE A 342 -26.01 -8.94 -6.34
CA PHE A 342 -24.55 -8.84 -6.20
C PHE A 342 -23.94 -10.10 -5.59
N THR A 343 -24.56 -10.65 -4.54
CA THR A 343 -24.08 -11.87 -3.85
C THR A 343 -24.15 -13.10 -4.75
N TYR A 344 -25.20 -13.25 -5.56
CA TYR A 344 -25.31 -14.34 -6.53
C TYR A 344 -24.33 -14.16 -7.68
N SER A 345 -24.12 -12.93 -8.16
CA SER A 345 -23.07 -12.62 -9.12
C SER A 345 -21.71 -13.01 -8.56
N LEU A 346 -21.37 -12.66 -7.32
CA LEU A 346 -20.14 -13.07 -6.66
C LEU A 346 -19.99 -14.61 -6.59
N GLY A 347 -21.00 -15.31 -6.09
CA GLY A 347 -20.89 -16.73 -5.77
C GLY A 347 -20.98 -17.69 -6.96
N GLY A 348 -21.74 -17.33 -8.00
CA GLY A 348 -22.18 -18.27 -9.04
C GLY A 348 -21.17 -18.52 -10.17
N HIS A 349 -20.46 -17.49 -10.64
CA HIS A 349 -19.64 -17.60 -11.85
C HIS A 349 -18.15 -17.90 -11.56
N GLU A 350 -17.47 -17.15 -10.68
CA GLU A 350 -16.03 -17.33 -10.45
C GLU A 350 -15.69 -18.69 -9.84
N SER A 351 -16.49 -19.15 -8.87
CA SER A 351 -16.25 -20.43 -8.19
C SER A 351 -16.37 -21.64 -9.14
N SER A 352 -17.36 -21.61 -10.03
CA SER A 352 -17.59 -22.64 -11.04
C SER A 352 -16.52 -22.59 -12.13
N ALA A 353 -16.14 -21.38 -12.58
CA ALA A 353 -15.10 -21.18 -13.57
C ALA A 353 -13.75 -21.74 -13.11
N HIS A 354 -13.29 -21.38 -11.90
CA HIS A 354 -12.04 -21.91 -11.36
C HIS A 354 -12.06 -23.44 -11.26
N THR A 355 -13.16 -24.02 -10.80
CA THR A 355 -13.29 -25.48 -10.68
C THR A 355 -13.10 -26.15 -12.04
N LEU A 356 -13.75 -25.64 -13.09
CA LEU A 356 -13.56 -26.17 -14.45
C LEU A 356 -12.13 -25.95 -14.94
N THR A 357 -11.54 -24.77 -14.75
CA THR A 357 -10.15 -24.50 -15.12
C THR A 357 -9.18 -25.48 -14.47
N PHE A 358 -9.28 -25.73 -13.15
CA PHE A 358 -8.45 -26.73 -12.46
C PHE A 358 -8.61 -28.11 -13.09
N ALA A 359 -9.84 -28.53 -13.37
CA ALA A 359 -10.11 -29.82 -14.02
C ALA A 359 -9.49 -29.91 -15.42
N LEU A 360 -9.59 -28.87 -16.25
CA LEU A 360 -9.00 -28.87 -17.60
C LEU A 360 -7.47 -29.04 -17.57
N TYR A 361 -6.79 -28.34 -16.66
CA TYR A 361 -5.33 -28.47 -16.50
C TYR A 361 -4.93 -29.85 -15.94
N LEU A 362 -5.68 -30.38 -14.98
CA LEU A 362 -5.45 -31.72 -14.42
C LEU A 362 -5.63 -32.80 -15.49
N LEU A 363 -6.70 -32.72 -16.27
CA LEU A 363 -6.97 -33.66 -17.36
C LEU A 363 -5.94 -33.55 -18.50
N ALA A 364 -5.44 -32.35 -18.80
CA ALA A 364 -4.36 -32.14 -19.77
C ALA A 364 -3.03 -32.78 -19.30
N ALA A 365 -2.74 -32.68 -18.00
CA ALA A 365 -1.55 -33.28 -17.41
C ALA A 365 -1.64 -34.79 -17.20
N LEU A 366 -2.86 -35.33 -17.02
CA LEU A 366 -3.15 -36.73 -16.69
C LEU A 366 -4.04 -37.38 -17.77
N PRO A 367 -3.49 -37.74 -18.94
CA PRO A 367 -4.27 -38.26 -20.07
C PRO A 367 -5.01 -39.57 -19.75
N GLN A 368 -4.49 -40.39 -18.84
CA GLN A 368 -5.17 -41.63 -18.42
C GLN A 368 -6.52 -41.36 -17.73
N GLU A 369 -6.61 -40.32 -16.90
CA GLU A 369 -7.86 -39.92 -16.27
C GLU A 369 -8.81 -39.28 -17.29
N GLN A 370 -8.25 -38.58 -18.28
CA GLN A 370 -9.01 -38.00 -19.37
C GLN A 370 -9.65 -39.07 -20.26
N GLU A 371 -8.93 -40.16 -20.59
CA GLU A 371 -9.54 -41.25 -21.37
C GLU A 371 -10.53 -42.07 -20.57
N TRP A 372 -10.26 -42.29 -19.28
CA TRP A 372 -11.25 -42.91 -18.40
C TRP A 372 -12.56 -42.10 -18.36
N LEU A 373 -12.47 -40.77 -18.28
CA LEU A 373 -13.63 -39.88 -18.35
C LEU A 373 -14.30 -39.92 -19.73
N ALA A 374 -13.52 -39.83 -20.81
CA ALA A 374 -14.06 -39.72 -22.15
C ALA A 374 -14.76 -41.01 -22.62
N ALA A 375 -14.33 -42.19 -22.13
CA ALA A 375 -15.02 -43.45 -22.40
C ALA A 375 -16.49 -43.44 -21.93
N GLU A 376 -16.79 -42.83 -20.78
CA GLU A 376 -18.19 -42.64 -20.33
C GLU A 376 -18.93 -41.69 -21.27
N ILE A 377 -18.34 -40.54 -21.59
CA ILE A 377 -18.97 -39.51 -22.42
C ILE A 377 -19.33 -40.08 -23.79
N THR A 378 -18.40 -40.79 -24.45
CA THR A 378 -18.64 -41.44 -25.74
C THR A 378 -19.70 -42.55 -25.62
N SER A 379 -19.68 -43.35 -24.55
CA SER A 379 -20.68 -44.41 -24.35
C SER A 379 -22.10 -43.87 -24.11
N VAL A 380 -22.24 -42.75 -23.39
CA VAL A 380 -23.54 -42.16 -23.04
C VAL A 380 -24.08 -41.27 -24.15
N LEU A 381 -23.22 -40.50 -24.83
CA LEU A 381 -23.62 -39.45 -25.78
C LEU A 381 -23.32 -39.79 -27.25
N GLY A 382 -22.41 -40.73 -27.53
CA GLY A 382 -21.85 -40.92 -28.87
C GLY A 382 -22.86 -41.22 -29.98
N GLN A 383 -24.00 -41.83 -29.63
CA GLN A 383 -25.10 -42.12 -30.58
C GLN A 383 -26.33 -41.23 -30.40
N LYS A 384 -26.34 -40.34 -29.40
CA LYS A 384 -27.50 -39.51 -29.07
C LYS A 384 -27.37 -38.14 -29.76
N THR A 385 -28.35 -37.75 -30.57
CA THR A 385 -28.29 -36.49 -31.35
C THR A 385 -28.87 -35.30 -30.60
N ASP A 386 -29.78 -35.52 -29.65
CA ASP A 386 -30.56 -34.51 -28.95
C ASP A 386 -30.06 -34.20 -27.52
N TRP A 387 -28.91 -34.73 -27.10
CA TRP A 387 -28.39 -34.59 -25.72
C TRP A 387 -28.13 -33.14 -25.26
N GLN A 388 -28.17 -32.19 -26.20
CA GLN A 388 -27.97 -30.77 -25.95
C GLN A 388 -29.28 -30.04 -25.60
N SER A 389 -30.42 -30.71 -25.66
CA SER A 389 -31.74 -30.13 -25.41
C SER A 389 -32.05 -30.02 -23.90
N GLU A 390 -33.02 -29.16 -23.55
CA GLU A 390 -33.50 -29.04 -22.16
C GLU A 390 -34.20 -30.32 -21.69
N GLU A 391 -34.85 -31.04 -22.61
CA GLU A 391 -35.60 -32.26 -22.33
C GLU A 391 -34.66 -33.40 -21.92
N SER A 392 -33.51 -33.52 -22.61
CA SER A 392 -32.54 -34.61 -22.42
C SER A 392 -31.76 -34.53 -21.10
N PHE A 393 -31.70 -33.35 -20.47
CA PHE A 393 -30.95 -33.10 -19.23
C PHE A 393 -31.22 -34.15 -18.13
N MET A 394 -32.49 -34.45 -17.84
CA MET A 394 -32.85 -35.34 -16.73
C MET A 394 -32.43 -36.79 -16.95
N GLU A 395 -32.27 -37.20 -18.21
CA GLU A 395 -31.82 -38.54 -18.56
C GLU A 395 -30.28 -38.60 -18.61
N VAL A 396 -29.65 -37.57 -19.18
CA VAL A 396 -28.22 -37.56 -19.49
C VAL A 396 -27.38 -37.23 -18.26
N PHE A 397 -27.70 -36.17 -17.54
CA PHE A 397 -26.87 -35.67 -16.43
C PHE A 397 -26.61 -36.75 -15.36
N PRO A 398 -27.61 -37.53 -14.89
CA PRO A 398 -27.36 -38.57 -13.87
C PRO A 398 -26.49 -39.73 -14.34
N ARG A 399 -26.40 -39.96 -15.67
CA ARG A 399 -25.60 -41.05 -16.27
C ARG A 399 -24.12 -40.69 -16.40
N LEU A 400 -23.79 -39.40 -16.42
CA LEU A 400 -22.40 -38.91 -16.48
C LEU A 400 -21.77 -38.88 -15.07
N LYS A 401 -21.54 -40.06 -14.50
CA LYS A 401 -21.07 -40.29 -13.13
C LYS A 401 -19.57 -39.99 -13.01
N ARG A 402 -18.76 -40.35 -14.00
CA ARG A 402 -17.33 -40.04 -14.06
C ARG A 402 -17.08 -38.54 -14.21
N CYS A 403 -17.91 -37.82 -14.97
CA CYS A 403 -17.87 -36.35 -14.98
C CYS A 403 -18.08 -35.75 -13.58
N GLN A 404 -19.07 -36.26 -12.84
CA GLN A 404 -19.34 -35.83 -11.46
C GLN A 404 -18.21 -36.24 -10.49
N ALA A 405 -17.61 -37.41 -10.68
CA ALA A 405 -16.45 -37.87 -9.91
C ALA A 405 -15.23 -36.96 -10.11
N VAL A 406 -14.96 -36.53 -11.35
CA VAL A 406 -13.90 -35.57 -11.67
C VAL A 406 -14.16 -34.22 -11.00
N MET A 407 -15.41 -33.74 -11.01
CA MET A 407 -15.78 -32.52 -10.30
C MET A 407 -15.51 -32.64 -8.79
N ASN A 408 -15.99 -33.72 -8.17
CA ASN A 408 -15.85 -33.93 -6.74
C ASN A 408 -14.37 -34.01 -6.34
N GLU A 409 -13.54 -34.71 -7.12
CA GLU A 409 -12.11 -34.82 -6.85
C GLU A 409 -11.37 -33.49 -7.04
N THR A 410 -11.77 -32.72 -8.06
CA THR A 410 -11.23 -31.37 -8.28
C THR A 410 -11.55 -30.46 -7.09
N LEU A 411 -12.81 -30.44 -6.63
CA LEU A 411 -13.24 -29.65 -5.48
C LEU A 411 -12.64 -30.12 -4.15
N ARG A 412 -12.35 -31.42 -4.02
CA ARG A 412 -11.68 -31.98 -2.85
C ARG A 412 -10.26 -31.43 -2.71
N LEU A 413 -9.50 -31.42 -3.81
CA LEU A 413 -8.12 -30.94 -3.81
C LEU A 413 -8.00 -29.42 -3.92
N TYR A 414 -8.94 -28.77 -4.59
CA TYR A 414 -8.94 -27.33 -4.87
C TYR A 414 -10.30 -26.71 -4.52
N PRO A 415 -10.70 -26.69 -3.23
CA PRO A 415 -11.95 -26.05 -2.83
C PRO A 415 -11.90 -24.56 -3.12
N SER A 416 -13.01 -24.02 -3.64
CA SER A 416 -13.10 -22.59 -3.95
C SER A 416 -13.02 -21.72 -2.69
N VAL A 417 -13.40 -22.22 -1.50
CA VAL A 417 -13.36 -21.46 -0.23
C VAL A 417 -12.41 -22.14 0.76
N SER A 418 -11.55 -21.37 1.40
CA SER A 418 -10.50 -21.89 2.31
C SER A 418 -10.97 -22.13 3.74
N VAL A 419 -12.02 -21.45 4.21
CA VAL A 419 -12.49 -21.60 5.60
C VAL A 419 -13.99 -21.37 5.70
N LEU A 420 -14.69 -22.15 6.55
CA LEU A 420 -16.10 -21.93 6.88
C LEU A 420 -16.22 -21.35 8.31
N PRO A 421 -16.42 -20.03 8.46
CA PRO A 421 -16.45 -19.36 9.75
C PRO A 421 -17.80 -19.47 10.45
N LYS A 422 -17.76 -19.77 11.75
CA LYS A 422 -18.88 -19.83 12.69
C LYS A 422 -18.50 -19.15 14.00
N CYS A 423 -19.46 -18.84 14.84
CA CYS A 423 -19.18 -18.43 16.21
C CYS A 423 -20.17 -19.04 17.20
N THR A 424 -19.75 -19.19 18.44
CA THR A 424 -20.67 -19.39 19.56
C THR A 424 -21.41 -18.08 19.80
N GLY A 425 -22.74 -18.12 19.95
CA GLY A 425 -23.56 -16.95 20.22
C GLY A 425 -23.33 -16.31 21.61
N SER A 426 -24.40 -15.77 22.20
CA SER A 426 -24.35 -15.07 23.49
C SER A 426 -24.15 -16.01 24.69
N GLY A 427 -24.43 -17.30 24.54
CA GLY A 427 -24.24 -18.32 25.57
C GLY A 427 -22.99 -19.18 25.33
N SER A 428 -22.48 -19.81 26.39
CA SER A 428 -21.51 -20.88 26.23
C SER A 428 -22.18 -22.14 25.68
N THR A 429 -21.40 -22.99 25.02
CA THR A 429 -21.86 -24.24 24.44
C THR A 429 -20.80 -25.32 24.60
N THR A 430 -21.16 -26.58 24.43
CA THR A 430 -20.20 -27.69 24.37
C THR A 430 -19.86 -28.05 22.93
N LEU A 431 -18.66 -28.57 22.69
CA LEU A 431 -18.23 -29.08 21.39
C LEU A 431 -17.50 -30.41 21.60
N LEU A 432 -17.88 -31.45 20.86
CA LEU A 432 -17.25 -32.76 20.97
C LEU A 432 -15.94 -32.77 20.18
N VAL A 433 -14.81 -32.58 20.88
CA VAL A 433 -13.48 -32.54 20.25
C VAL A 433 -12.71 -33.80 20.62
N SER A 434 -12.32 -34.60 19.63
CA SER A 434 -11.56 -35.85 19.82
C SER A 434 -12.23 -36.81 20.83
N GLY A 435 -13.56 -36.89 20.80
CA GLY A 435 -14.35 -37.79 21.65
C GLY A 435 -14.56 -37.31 23.10
N SER A 436 -14.21 -36.07 23.43
CA SER A 436 -14.49 -35.46 24.74
C SER A 436 -15.26 -34.16 24.60
N ASP A 437 -16.26 -33.94 25.45
CA ASP A 437 -17.01 -32.69 25.48
C ASP A 437 -16.13 -31.55 26.02
N ARG A 438 -15.93 -30.52 25.21
CA ARG A 438 -15.20 -29.31 25.56
C ARG A 438 -16.16 -28.15 25.73
N HIS A 439 -16.08 -27.45 26.86
CA HIS A 439 -16.90 -26.28 27.11
C HIS A 439 -16.30 -25.05 26.39
N ILE A 440 -17.02 -24.54 25.39
CA ILE A 440 -16.66 -23.38 24.58
C ILE A 440 -17.38 -22.13 25.14
N PRO A 441 -16.63 -21.11 25.59
CA PRO A 441 -17.19 -19.84 26.05
C PRO A 441 -17.99 -19.09 24.94
N PRO A 442 -18.84 -18.12 25.30
CA PRO A 442 -19.54 -17.30 24.32
C PRO A 442 -18.56 -16.45 23.48
N SER A 443 -18.99 -16.04 22.29
CA SER A 443 -18.21 -15.20 21.35
C SER A 443 -16.84 -15.76 20.90
N VAL A 444 -16.66 -17.09 20.88
CA VAL A 444 -15.52 -17.77 20.27
C VAL A 444 -15.84 -18.11 18.82
N ASN A 445 -14.90 -17.82 17.91
CA ASN A 445 -15.03 -18.17 16.50
C ASN A 445 -14.61 -19.64 16.29
N VAL A 446 -15.30 -20.36 15.42
CA VAL A 446 -14.97 -21.73 15.01
C VAL A 446 -14.82 -21.76 13.49
N TYR A 447 -13.64 -22.13 13.02
CA TYR A 447 -13.23 -22.15 11.64
C TYR A 447 -12.98 -23.60 11.20
N VAL A 448 -13.81 -24.09 10.28
CA VAL A 448 -13.56 -25.39 9.62
C VAL A 448 -12.53 -25.17 8.51
N ASN A 449 -11.36 -25.76 8.67
CA ASN A 449 -10.21 -25.64 7.76
C ASN A 449 -10.41 -26.55 6.53
N MET A 450 -11.02 -25.98 5.49
CA MET A 450 -11.43 -26.68 4.27
C MET A 450 -10.26 -27.35 3.52
N PRO A 451 -9.11 -26.69 3.27
CA PRO A 451 -7.99 -27.30 2.57
C PRO A 451 -7.43 -28.53 3.29
N SER A 452 -7.40 -28.48 4.63
CA SER A 452 -6.80 -29.55 5.43
C SER A 452 -7.75 -30.73 5.64
N ILE A 453 -9.04 -30.49 5.89
CA ILE A 453 -10.02 -31.58 6.09
C ILE A 453 -10.22 -32.43 4.83
N GLN A 454 -10.15 -31.82 3.65
CA GLN A 454 -10.38 -32.53 2.38
C GLN A 454 -9.19 -33.39 1.91
N ILE A 455 -8.02 -33.26 2.54
CA ILE A 455 -6.85 -34.12 2.33
C ILE A 455 -6.46 -34.89 3.60
N HIS A 456 -7.33 -34.91 4.61
CA HIS A 456 -7.06 -35.56 5.88
C HIS A 456 -6.88 -37.08 5.68
N LYS A 457 -5.62 -37.56 5.78
CA LYS A 457 -5.23 -38.95 5.47
C LYS A 457 -6.05 -40.02 6.23
N PRO A 458 -6.39 -39.86 7.52
CA PRO A 458 -7.26 -40.80 8.23
C PRO A 458 -8.64 -40.99 7.59
N VAL A 459 -9.13 -39.99 6.84
CA VAL A 459 -10.43 -40.04 6.17
C VAL A 459 -10.30 -40.49 4.71
N TRP A 460 -9.32 -39.94 3.99
CA TRP A 460 -9.20 -40.08 2.54
C TRP A 460 -8.20 -41.16 2.08
N GLY A 461 -7.41 -41.71 3.00
CA GLY A 461 -6.37 -42.70 2.74
C GLY A 461 -4.98 -42.09 2.51
N PRO A 462 -3.96 -42.93 2.27
CA PRO A 462 -2.58 -42.47 2.04
C PRO A 462 -2.42 -41.68 0.73
N ASP A 463 -3.30 -41.88 -0.24
CA ASP A 463 -3.33 -41.19 -1.54
C ASP A 463 -4.18 -39.90 -1.52
N ALA A 464 -4.42 -39.31 -0.33
CA ALA A 464 -5.29 -38.14 -0.15
C ALA A 464 -4.85 -36.90 -0.94
N THR A 465 -3.56 -36.72 -1.25
CA THR A 465 -3.08 -35.56 -2.03
C THR A 465 -3.08 -35.81 -3.54
N SER A 466 -3.27 -37.06 -3.97
CA SER A 466 -3.28 -37.43 -5.39
C SER A 466 -4.65 -37.16 -6.02
N PHE A 467 -4.66 -36.68 -7.27
CA PHE A 467 -5.88 -36.54 -8.06
C PHE A 467 -6.31 -37.90 -8.60
N ARG A 468 -7.35 -38.48 -8.02
CA ARG A 468 -7.87 -39.80 -8.40
C ARG A 468 -9.41 -39.82 -8.42
N PRO A 469 -10.04 -39.38 -9.51
CA PRO A 469 -11.50 -39.35 -9.64
C PRO A 469 -12.19 -40.70 -9.41
N SER A 470 -11.54 -41.81 -9.76
CA SER A 470 -12.07 -43.16 -9.57
C SER A 470 -12.44 -43.51 -8.11
N ARG A 471 -11.91 -42.79 -7.10
CA ARG A 471 -12.30 -42.99 -5.68
C ARG A 471 -13.78 -42.75 -5.40
N TRP A 472 -14.42 -41.98 -6.26
CA TRP A 472 -15.83 -41.61 -6.17
C TRP A 472 -16.73 -42.62 -6.89
N ILE A 473 -16.19 -43.67 -7.48
CA ILE A 473 -16.96 -44.69 -8.20
C ILE A 473 -16.89 -46.01 -7.43
N THR A 474 -18.05 -46.63 -7.23
CA THR A 474 -18.15 -48.01 -6.73
C THR A 474 -18.70 -48.89 -7.84
N SER A 475 -18.13 -50.08 -8.03
CA SER A 475 -18.59 -51.09 -8.99
C SER A 475 -18.72 -52.43 -8.28
N SER A 476 -19.80 -53.16 -8.52
CA SER A 476 -19.98 -54.52 -7.99
C SER A 476 -19.03 -55.48 -8.70
N GLN A 477 -18.21 -56.23 -7.95
CA GLN A 477 -17.19 -57.13 -8.49
C GLN A 477 -17.76 -58.24 -9.41
N SER A 478 -19.05 -58.51 -9.36
CA SER A 478 -19.73 -59.55 -10.14
C SER A 478 -20.05 -59.18 -11.60
N HIS A 479 -20.09 -57.89 -11.98
CA HIS A 479 -20.39 -57.46 -13.35
C HIS A 479 -19.66 -56.15 -13.71
N ALA A 480 -18.51 -56.25 -14.39
CA ALA A 480 -17.75 -55.11 -14.89
C ALA A 480 -18.48 -54.43 -16.06
N GLY A 481 -18.87 -53.15 -15.91
CA GLY A 481 -19.50 -52.35 -16.96
C GLY A 481 -19.91 -50.96 -16.47
N LEU A 482 -19.91 -49.97 -17.38
CA LEU A 482 -20.29 -48.56 -17.09
C LEU A 482 -21.68 -48.41 -16.46
N GLU A 483 -22.60 -49.32 -16.79
CA GLU A 483 -23.99 -49.29 -16.29
C GLU A 483 -24.08 -49.55 -14.77
N ASN A 484 -23.15 -50.34 -14.23
CA ASN A 484 -23.12 -50.75 -12.83
C ASN A 484 -22.31 -49.79 -11.93
N GLU A 485 -21.69 -48.76 -12.50
CA GLU A 485 -20.98 -47.75 -11.72
C GLU A 485 -21.96 -46.94 -10.88
N GLN A 486 -21.65 -46.67 -9.62
CA GLN A 486 -22.41 -45.75 -8.77
C GLN A 486 -21.50 -44.71 -8.15
N LEU A 487 -22.00 -43.49 -8.02
CA LEU A 487 -21.28 -42.42 -7.34
C LEU A 487 -21.30 -42.68 -5.83
N ARG A 488 -20.12 -42.87 -5.25
CA ARG A 488 -19.92 -43.09 -3.81
C ARG A 488 -20.30 -41.83 -3.04
N ALA A 489 -21.08 -42.00 -1.97
CA ALA A 489 -21.35 -40.92 -1.04
C ALA A 489 -20.06 -40.46 -0.34
N PRO A 490 -19.82 -39.15 -0.19
CA PRO A 490 -18.66 -38.65 0.55
C PRO A 490 -18.71 -39.09 2.02
N PRO A 491 -17.56 -39.23 2.70
CA PRO A 491 -17.52 -39.40 4.15
C PRO A 491 -18.20 -38.22 4.86
N GLU A 492 -18.98 -38.51 5.91
CA GLU A 492 -19.72 -37.49 6.66
C GLU A 492 -18.77 -36.43 7.25
N GLY A 493 -19.14 -35.16 7.13
CA GLY A 493 -18.38 -34.04 7.67
C GLY A 493 -17.03 -33.74 6.98
N ALA A 494 -16.58 -34.57 6.02
CA ALA A 494 -15.24 -34.46 5.45
C ALA A 494 -15.19 -33.81 4.05
N PHE A 495 -16.28 -33.88 3.29
CA PHE A 495 -16.38 -33.28 1.96
C PHE A 495 -17.36 -32.12 1.97
N LEU A 496 -16.82 -30.90 2.00
CA LEU A 496 -17.58 -29.69 2.30
C LEU A 496 -17.47 -28.57 1.24
N PRO A 497 -17.23 -28.82 -0.06
CA PRO A 497 -16.97 -27.74 -1.02
C PRO A 497 -18.16 -26.79 -1.24
N TRP A 498 -19.36 -27.21 -0.86
CA TRP A 498 -20.58 -26.40 -0.85
C TRP A 498 -21.05 -26.03 0.56
N SER A 499 -20.22 -26.19 1.59
CA SER A 499 -20.67 -26.25 2.99
C SER A 499 -21.68 -27.39 3.21
N ASP A 500 -22.24 -27.49 4.41
CA ASP A 500 -23.25 -28.47 4.77
C ASP A 500 -24.43 -27.87 5.55
N GLY A 501 -25.43 -28.71 5.81
CA GLY A 501 -26.60 -28.41 6.64
C GLY A 501 -27.55 -27.40 6.02
N LYS A 502 -28.29 -26.70 6.88
CA LYS A 502 -29.27 -25.69 6.45
C LYS A 502 -28.64 -24.59 5.60
N ARG A 503 -27.32 -24.37 5.70
CA ARG A 503 -26.59 -23.33 4.98
C ARG A 503 -25.78 -23.83 3.79
N ILE A 504 -26.04 -25.05 3.32
CA ILE A 504 -25.46 -25.55 2.07
C ILE A 504 -25.67 -24.56 0.93
N CYS A 505 -24.66 -24.44 0.07
CA CYS A 505 -24.62 -23.54 -1.07
C CYS A 505 -25.86 -23.76 -1.95
N PRO A 506 -26.66 -22.71 -2.20
CA PRO A 506 -27.85 -22.85 -3.02
C PRO A 506 -27.50 -23.14 -4.49
N GLY A 507 -26.33 -22.71 -4.96
CA GLY A 507 -25.81 -22.98 -6.30
C GLY A 507 -25.18 -24.37 -6.50
N LYS A 508 -25.28 -25.30 -5.53
CA LYS A 508 -24.65 -26.63 -5.65
C LYS A 508 -25.04 -27.33 -6.95
N ARG A 509 -26.34 -27.49 -7.21
CA ARG A 509 -26.84 -28.18 -8.41
C ARG A 509 -26.48 -27.40 -9.69
N PHE A 510 -26.63 -26.08 -9.68
CA PHE A 510 -26.24 -25.20 -10.77
C PHE A 510 -24.78 -25.44 -11.20
N SER A 511 -23.85 -25.43 -10.23
CA SER A 511 -22.42 -25.64 -10.51
C SER A 511 -22.12 -27.05 -11.04
N GLN A 512 -22.79 -28.08 -10.51
CA GLN A 512 -22.63 -29.46 -10.97
C GLN A 512 -23.07 -29.62 -12.42
N VAL A 513 -24.23 -29.06 -12.76
CA VAL A 513 -24.81 -29.15 -14.09
C VAL A 513 -23.94 -28.43 -15.11
N GLY A 514 -23.53 -27.19 -14.83
CA GLY A 514 -22.64 -26.44 -15.72
C GLY A 514 -21.29 -27.15 -15.93
N PHE A 515 -20.67 -27.67 -14.87
CA PHE A 515 -19.39 -28.37 -14.97
C PHE A 515 -19.48 -29.64 -15.84
N VAL A 516 -20.49 -30.49 -15.60
CA VAL A 516 -20.70 -31.72 -16.36
C VAL A 516 -21.03 -31.40 -17.83
N ALA A 517 -21.88 -30.40 -18.07
CA ALA A 517 -22.24 -29.94 -19.41
C ALA A 517 -21.01 -29.46 -20.21
N ALA A 518 -20.15 -28.65 -19.59
CA ALA A 518 -18.95 -28.13 -20.23
C ALA A 518 -17.94 -29.25 -20.55
N LEU A 519 -17.65 -30.15 -19.60
CA LEU A 519 -16.75 -31.28 -19.86
C LEU A 519 -17.30 -32.23 -20.94
N ALA A 520 -18.59 -32.53 -20.92
CA ALA A 520 -19.25 -33.33 -21.95
C ALA A 520 -19.11 -32.68 -23.33
N ALA A 521 -19.38 -31.36 -23.44
CA ALA A 521 -19.26 -30.62 -24.69
C ALA A 521 -17.83 -30.57 -25.24
N ILE A 522 -16.82 -30.48 -24.37
CA ILE A 522 -15.40 -30.48 -24.77
C ILE A 522 -14.96 -31.89 -25.19
N LEU A 523 -15.13 -32.88 -24.31
CA LEU A 523 -14.50 -34.20 -24.45
C LEU A 523 -15.24 -35.17 -25.37
N LEU A 524 -16.48 -34.85 -25.77
CA LEU A 524 -17.21 -35.67 -26.74
C LEU A 524 -16.49 -35.75 -28.09
N LYS A 525 -15.88 -34.63 -28.54
CA LYS A 525 -15.20 -34.55 -29.85
C LYS A 525 -13.72 -34.21 -29.78
N HIS A 526 -13.26 -33.73 -28.62
CA HIS A 526 -11.90 -33.24 -28.46
C HIS A 526 -11.17 -33.91 -27.31
N ARG A 527 -9.84 -33.80 -27.34
CA ARG A 527 -8.95 -34.08 -26.21
C ARG A 527 -8.13 -32.85 -25.90
N ILE A 528 -7.78 -32.70 -24.63
CA ILE A 528 -7.04 -31.57 -24.11
C ILE A 528 -5.59 -32.01 -23.88
N GLU A 529 -4.64 -31.34 -24.50
CA GLU A 529 -3.21 -31.66 -24.40
C GLU A 529 -2.37 -30.44 -23.99
N VAL A 530 -1.29 -30.70 -23.25
CA VAL A 530 -0.30 -29.67 -22.90
C VAL A 530 0.62 -29.42 -24.11
N ILE A 531 0.91 -28.15 -24.40
CA ILE A 531 1.89 -27.77 -25.42
C ILE A 531 3.28 -27.73 -24.77
N PRO A 532 4.26 -28.54 -25.24
CA PRO A 532 5.64 -28.50 -24.76
C PRO A 532 6.36 -27.23 -25.26
N ASP A 533 7.23 -26.69 -24.42
CA ASP A 533 8.13 -25.59 -24.80
C ASP A 533 9.23 -26.10 -25.76
N ALA A 534 9.96 -25.18 -26.41
CA ALA A 534 11.02 -25.54 -27.34
C ALA A 534 12.12 -26.37 -26.63
N GLY A 535 12.28 -27.63 -27.05
CA GLY A 535 13.22 -28.59 -26.46
C GLY A 535 12.71 -29.33 -25.22
N GLU A 536 11.46 -29.12 -24.82
CA GLU A 536 10.84 -29.79 -23.67
C GLU A 536 10.19 -31.13 -24.08
N SER A 537 10.37 -32.18 -23.28
CA SER A 537 9.66 -33.45 -23.48
C SER A 537 8.20 -33.33 -23.08
N MET A 538 7.31 -34.14 -23.67
CA MET A 538 5.89 -34.16 -23.28
C MET A 538 5.69 -34.54 -21.80
N GLY A 539 6.56 -35.40 -21.25
CA GLY A 539 6.52 -35.77 -19.84
C GLY A 539 6.86 -34.59 -18.92
N ASP A 540 7.86 -33.80 -19.30
CA ASP A 540 8.27 -32.62 -18.53
C ASP A 540 7.24 -31.48 -18.65
N ALA A 541 6.63 -31.32 -19.84
CA ALA A 541 5.52 -30.40 -20.04
C ALA A 541 4.34 -30.72 -19.11
N ARG A 542 3.95 -32.01 -18.98
CA ARG A 542 2.90 -32.43 -18.03
C ARG A 542 3.29 -32.19 -16.57
N LYS A 543 4.55 -32.45 -16.19
CA LYS A 543 5.05 -32.12 -14.84
C LYS A 543 5.05 -30.62 -14.58
N ARG A 544 5.38 -29.79 -15.57
CA ARG A 544 5.28 -28.32 -15.51
C ARG A 544 3.83 -27.88 -15.30
N THR A 545 2.88 -28.45 -16.04
CA THR A 545 1.44 -28.19 -15.83
C THR A 545 1.01 -28.53 -14.41
N LEU A 546 1.39 -29.69 -13.86
CA LEU A 546 1.07 -30.05 -12.48
C LEU A 546 1.70 -29.09 -11.46
N ARG A 547 2.92 -28.59 -11.71
CA ARG A 547 3.53 -27.54 -10.87
C ARG A 547 2.72 -26.24 -10.90
N VAL A 548 2.20 -25.84 -12.07
CA VAL A 548 1.34 -24.65 -12.21
C VAL A 548 0.01 -24.85 -11.47
N VAL A 549 -0.60 -26.02 -11.61
CA VAL A 549 -1.84 -26.40 -10.91
C VAL A 549 -1.66 -26.37 -9.39
N ASN A 550 -0.52 -26.85 -8.88
CA ASN A 550 -0.22 -26.84 -7.44
C ASN A 550 0.20 -25.46 -6.92
N ASN A 551 0.76 -24.61 -7.78
CA ASN A 551 1.18 -23.26 -7.43
C ASN A 551 -0.05 -22.33 -7.35
N THR A 552 -0.64 -22.22 -6.17
CA THR A 552 -1.94 -21.56 -5.95
C THR A 552 -1.86 -20.52 -4.84
N TYR A 553 -2.78 -19.56 -4.87
CA TYR A 553 -2.98 -18.58 -3.80
C TYR A 553 -4.47 -18.36 -3.54
N ALA A 554 -4.82 -17.93 -2.33
CA ALA A 554 -6.19 -17.64 -1.94
C ALA A 554 -6.36 -16.14 -1.65
N VAL A 555 -7.46 -15.54 -2.11
CA VAL A 555 -7.89 -14.18 -1.69
C VAL A 555 -9.28 -14.29 -1.07
N MET A 556 -10.30 -14.48 -1.91
CA MET A 556 -11.62 -14.98 -1.50
C MET A 556 -11.86 -16.38 -2.05
N THR A 557 -11.42 -16.61 -3.29
CA THR A 557 -11.32 -17.95 -3.87
C THR A 557 -9.88 -18.35 -4.15
N VAL A 558 -9.68 -19.63 -4.44
CA VAL A 558 -8.37 -20.20 -4.78
C VAL A 558 -8.10 -20.02 -6.27
N HIS A 559 -6.90 -19.50 -6.60
CA HIS A 559 -6.45 -19.24 -7.96
C HIS A 559 -5.09 -19.90 -8.23
N MET A 560 -4.84 -20.29 -9.49
CA MET A 560 -3.51 -20.69 -9.97
C MET A 560 -2.62 -19.45 -10.19
N TYR A 561 -1.33 -19.59 -9.91
CA TYR A 561 -0.34 -18.55 -10.13
C TYR A 561 0.19 -18.62 -11.57
N GLU A 562 0.03 -17.55 -12.34
CA GLU A 562 0.48 -17.42 -13.74
C GLU A 562 0.10 -18.63 -14.64
N PRO A 563 -1.20 -18.97 -14.76
CA PRO A 563 -1.66 -20.13 -15.53
C PRO A 563 -1.27 -20.07 -17.01
N SER A 564 -1.17 -18.86 -17.59
CA SER A 564 -0.73 -18.63 -18.97
C SER A 564 0.73 -19.00 -19.25
N SER A 565 1.51 -19.36 -18.22
CA SER A 565 2.84 -19.98 -18.40
C SER A 565 2.77 -21.38 -19.00
N THR A 566 1.58 -22.00 -19.05
CA THR A 566 1.34 -23.29 -19.70
C THR A 566 0.27 -23.13 -20.76
N MET A 567 0.62 -23.45 -22.01
CA MET A 567 -0.35 -23.47 -23.10
C MET A 567 -0.97 -24.85 -23.23
N VAL A 568 -2.26 -24.89 -23.52
CA VAL A 568 -3.06 -26.11 -23.68
C VAL A 568 -3.76 -26.03 -25.04
N THR A 569 -3.99 -27.16 -25.69
CA THR A 569 -4.65 -27.24 -27.00
C THR A 569 -5.75 -28.29 -27.02
N THR A 570 -6.75 -28.11 -27.86
CA THR A 570 -7.75 -29.12 -28.17
C THR A 570 -7.43 -29.84 -29.48
N ALA A 571 -7.29 -31.16 -29.45
CA ALA A 571 -7.13 -32.00 -30.64
C ALA A 571 -8.47 -32.66 -31.00
N THR A 572 -8.83 -32.69 -32.29
CA THR A 572 -10.06 -33.35 -32.78
C THR A 572 -9.81 -34.84 -33.00
N THR A 573 -10.75 -35.68 -32.57
CA THR A 573 -10.61 -37.15 -32.57
C THR A 573 -10.76 -37.80 -33.97
N LEU A 574 -10.73 -37.02 -35.06
CA LEU A 574 -10.75 -37.53 -36.42
C LEU A 574 -9.46 -37.11 -37.14
N ILE A 575 -8.69 -38.13 -37.51
CA ILE A 575 -7.50 -38.12 -38.40
C ILE A 575 -6.16 -37.94 -37.67
N THR A 576 -5.47 -39.08 -37.59
CA THR A 576 -4.01 -39.22 -37.55
C THR A 576 -3.31 -38.20 -38.44
N GLY A 577 -2.62 -37.24 -37.83
CA GLY A 577 -1.78 -36.28 -38.55
C GLY A 577 -0.83 -35.58 -37.58
N LYS A 578 0.23 -36.29 -37.14
CA LYS A 578 1.39 -35.62 -36.56
C LYS A 578 1.98 -34.70 -37.63
N ILE A 579 1.83 -33.40 -37.47
CA ILE A 579 2.59 -32.42 -38.24
C ILE A 579 3.22 -31.44 -37.25
N TYR A 580 4.52 -31.66 -36.98
CA TYR A 580 5.43 -30.62 -36.52
C TYR A 580 6.08 -30.00 -37.74
N PHE A 581 6.09 -28.67 -37.89
CA PHE A 581 7.18 -27.94 -38.54
C PHE A 581 7.19 -26.45 -38.15
N HIS A 582 8.36 -25.85 -38.40
CA HIS A 582 9.01 -24.77 -37.67
C HIS A 582 8.90 -23.41 -38.38
N SER A 583 9.15 -22.36 -37.61
CA SER A 583 9.64 -21.02 -38.00
C SER A 583 8.65 -19.93 -38.48
N HIS A 584 8.95 -18.73 -37.96
CA HIS A 584 8.49 -17.40 -38.35
C HIS A 584 7.02 -17.01 -38.11
N TYR A 585 6.76 -16.49 -36.91
CA TYR A 585 5.94 -15.27 -36.76
C TYR A 585 6.49 -14.38 -35.64
N LYS A 586 7.36 -13.43 -36.01
CA LYS A 586 7.61 -12.19 -35.29
C LYS A 586 6.57 -11.18 -35.80
N ALA A 587 5.46 -10.99 -35.10
CA ALA A 587 4.66 -9.76 -35.19
C ALA A 587 3.63 -9.72 -34.05
N HIS A 588 3.53 -8.57 -33.39
CA HIS A 588 2.59 -8.18 -32.34
C HIS A 588 2.78 -8.74 -30.91
N VAL A 589 3.95 -8.47 -30.34
CA VAL A 589 4.07 -8.19 -28.89
C VAL A 589 4.39 -6.70 -28.73
N SER A 590 3.39 -5.86 -28.97
CA SER A 590 3.51 -4.41 -28.85
C SER A 590 2.25 -3.76 -28.27
N VAL A 591 1.61 -4.36 -27.26
CA VAL A 591 0.65 -3.66 -26.37
C VAL A 591 0.71 -4.13 -24.90
N GLN A 592 1.11 -5.36 -24.57
CA GLN A 592 1.14 -5.82 -23.16
C GLN A 592 2.46 -5.67 -22.39
N LYS A 593 3.53 -5.14 -23.01
CA LYS A 593 4.80 -4.86 -22.31
C LYS A 593 4.75 -3.64 -21.38
N ALA A 594 3.71 -2.80 -21.46
CA ALA A 594 3.51 -1.66 -20.56
C ALA A 594 2.95 -2.04 -19.17
N SER A 595 2.32 -3.22 -19.03
CA SER A 595 1.73 -3.67 -17.75
C SER A 595 2.72 -4.45 -16.86
N LYS A 596 3.76 -5.07 -17.44
CA LYS A 596 4.78 -5.83 -16.69
C LYS A 596 5.72 -4.95 -15.85
N THR A 597 5.86 -3.66 -16.16
CA THR A 597 6.72 -2.74 -15.39
C THR A 597 6.05 -2.22 -14.10
N LEU A 598 4.72 -2.35 -13.96
CA LEU A 598 4.00 -1.93 -12.76
C LEU A 598 3.80 -3.06 -11.73
N CYS A 599 3.68 -4.33 -12.15
CA CYS A 599 3.58 -5.46 -11.21
C CYS A 599 4.90 -5.77 -10.47
N GLN A 600 6.05 -5.37 -11.02
CA GLN A 600 7.35 -5.50 -10.33
C GLN A 600 7.55 -4.54 -9.14
N PHE A 601 6.67 -3.54 -8.95
CA PHE A 601 6.77 -2.66 -7.77
C PHE A 601 6.16 -3.28 -6.49
N VAL A 602 5.52 -4.45 -6.59
CA VAL A 602 4.93 -5.16 -5.44
C VAL A 602 5.48 -6.59 -5.26
N SER A 603 6.01 -7.23 -6.31
CA SER A 603 6.77 -8.50 -6.17
C SER A 603 8.26 -8.29 -6.42
N ILE A 604 9.05 -8.17 -5.35
CA ILE A 604 10.50 -8.41 -5.40
C ILE A 604 10.69 -9.93 -5.34
N LYS A 605 11.18 -10.52 -6.43
CA LYS A 605 11.80 -11.86 -6.42
C LYS A 605 12.97 -11.81 -5.44
N CYS A 606 12.89 -12.54 -4.33
CA CYS A 606 14.06 -13.00 -3.59
C CYS A 606 14.23 -14.49 -3.89
N CYS A 607 15.16 -14.83 -4.77
CA CYS A 607 15.77 -16.15 -4.77
C CYS A 607 16.57 -16.27 -3.46
N ILE A 608 16.22 -17.25 -2.63
CA ILE A 608 17.11 -17.74 -1.57
C ILE A 608 17.69 -19.05 -2.12
N PRO A 609 19.03 -19.25 -2.08
CA PRO A 609 19.63 -20.52 -2.45
C PRO A 609 19.22 -21.56 -1.40
N ILE A 610 18.58 -22.64 -1.84
CA ILE A 610 18.39 -23.83 -1.02
C ILE A 610 19.76 -24.47 -0.86
N VAL A 611 20.24 -24.51 0.38
CA VAL A 611 21.31 -25.41 0.81
C VAL A 611 20.79 -26.83 0.56
N LEU A 612 21.35 -27.48 -0.45
CA LEU A 612 21.13 -28.91 -0.68
C LEU A 612 21.79 -29.65 0.47
N GLU A 613 20.96 -30.26 1.32
CA GLU A 613 21.36 -31.28 2.27
C GLU A 613 21.80 -32.50 1.45
N GLN A 614 23.10 -32.77 1.46
CA GLN A 614 23.71 -33.86 0.70
C GLN A 614 23.31 -35.19 1.33
N GLU A 615 22.53 -35.99 0.60
CA GLU A 615 22.49 -37.44 0.78
C GLU A 615 23.85 -38.00 0.38
N THR A 616 24.49 -38.71 1.31
CA THR A 616 25.66 -39.55 1.10
C THR A 616 25.34 -40.72 0.19
N PRO A 617 26.23 -41.06 -0.76
CA PRO A 617 26.43 -42.45 -1.12
C PRO A 617 27.89 -42.90 -0.99
N GLU A 618 27.99 -44.19 -0.75
CA GLU A 618 29.12 -45.06 -0.48
C GLU A 618 30.29 -44.95 -1.48
N ASP A 619 31.51 -45.11 -0.95
CA ASP A 619 32.75 -45.50 -1.65
C ASP A 619 32.55 -46.84 -2.39
N PRO A 620 33.20 -47.09 -3.55
CA PRO A 620 34.55 -47.66 -3.44
C PRO A 620 35.58 -47.30 -4.55
N GLU A 621 36.83 -47.26 -4.08
CA GLU A 621 38.05 -47.85 -4.65
C GLU A 621 38.82 -47.25 -5.86
N GLN A 622 40.07 -46.86 -5.52
CA GLN A 622 41.37 -47.15 -6.19
C GLN A 622 41.57 -46.59 -7.62
N LEU A 623 42.56 -45.72 -7.89
CA LEU A 623 44.01 -45.97 -7.82
C LEU A 623 44.82 -44.66 -7.62
N LYS A 624 45.93 -44.81 -6.87
CA LYS A 624 47.04 -43.87 -6.62
C LYS A 624 48.05 -43.80 -7.80
N PRO A 625 49.27 -43.24 -7.65
CA PRO A 625 49.66 -41.84 -7.39
C PRO A 625 50.81 -41.38 -8.33
N GLU A 626 51.22 -40.11 -8.29
CA GLU A 626 52.59 -39.59 -8.58
C GLU A 626 52.48 -38.05 -8.68
N GLU A 627 53.41 -37.18 -8.30
CA GLU A 627 54.59 -37.20 -7.44
C GLU A 627 54.80 -35.70 -7.09
N THR A 628 55.15 -35.38 -5.83
CA THR A 628 55.73 -34.07 -5.42
C THR A 628 57.20 -33.98 -5.91
N PRO A 629 57.98 -32.87 -5.84
CA PRO A 629 57.87 -31.69 -4.96
C PRO A 629 58.49 -30.33 -5.45
N HIS A 630 58.53 -29.36 -4.53
CA HIS A 630 59.56 -28.32 -4.30
C HIS A 630 59.83 -27.17 -5.31
N ALA A 631 59.38 -25.98 -4.87
CA ALA A 631 60.12 -24.76 -4.53
C ALA A 631 61.57 -24.48 -5.03
N SER A 632 61.76 -23.17 -5.29
CA SER A 632 62.94 -22.29 -5.06
C SER A 632 63.57 -21.70 -6.34
N MET A 633 63.58 -20.36 -6.47
CA MET A 633 64.74 -19.45 -6.23
C MET A 633 65.50 -19.16 -7.55
N LYS A 634 65.93 -17.93 -7.90
CA LYS A 634 66.64 -16.91 -7.11
C LYS A 634 66.79 -15.57 -7.88
N GLN A 635 66.83 -14.45 -7.12
CA GLN A 635 67.75 -13.27 -7.12
C GLN A 635 68.14 -12.54 -8.44
N GLU A 636 68.46 -11.23 -8.54
CA GLU A 636 68.60 -10.05 -7.65
C GLU A 636 68.92 -8.79 -8.52
N GLY A 637 68.58 -7.58 -8.01
CA GLY A 637 69.30 -6.28 -8.18
C GLY A 637 69.30 -5.57 -9.56
N ASN A 638 69.42 -4.25 -9.71
CA ASN A 638 69.49 -3.09 -8.82
C ASN A 638 69.40 -1.79 -9.70
N GLU A 639 68.91 -0.67 -9.14
CA GLU A 639 69.18 0.76 -9.51
C GLU A 639 68.91 1.30 -10.95
N ALA A 640 68.59 2.56 -11.25
CA ALA A 640 68.17 3.77 -10.55
C ALA A 640 67.86 4.87 -11.62
N VAL A 641 66.93 5.78 -11.31
CA VAL A 641 66.87 7.22 -11.70
C VAL A 641 66.60 7.62 -13.17
N VAL A 642 65.64 8.55 -13.37
CA VAL A 642 65.81 9.90 -13.99
C VAL A 642 64.53 10.71 -13.79
N GLU A 643 64.69 11.95 -13.28
CA GLU A 643 63.66 12.95 -13.03
C GLU A 643 63.87 14.18 -13.94
N HIS A 644 62.73 14.87 -14.17
CA HIS A 644 62.38 16.14 -14.83
C HIS A 644 63.39 17.24 -15.20
N ALA A 645 63.00 18.03 -16.24
CA ALA A 645 62.77 19.51 -16.28
C ALA A 645 62.80 20.00 -17.75
N ARG A 646 62.20 21.11 -18.26
CA ARG A 646 61.19 22.14 -17.92
C ARG A 646 61.01 23.07 -19.16
N SER A 647 59.86 23.77 -19.26
CA SER A 647 59.60 25.13 -19.87
C SER A 647 59.78 25.33 -21.41
N SER A 648 59.09 26.21 -22.16
CA SER A 648 58.03 27.23 -21.97
C SER A 648 57.63 27.86 -23.34
N VAL A 649 56.32 28.12 -23.54
CA VAL A 649 55.64 29.37 -23.99
C VAL A 649 55.80 29.95 -25.44
N ASP A 650 54.62 30.10 -26.08
CA ASP A 650 54.07 31.15 -26.99
C ASP A 650 54.24 31.25 -28.54
N VAL A 651 53.10 30.99 -29.24
CA VAL A 651 52.20 31.94 -29.98
C VAL A 651 52.43 32.36 -31.46
N PHE A 652 51.28 32.45 -32.16
CA PHE A 652 50.82 33.25 -33.34
C PHE A 652 50.69 32.58 -34.74
N SER A 653 49.44 32.14 -35.01
CA SER A 653 48.51 32.46 -36.13
C SER A 653 48.78 32.15 -37.62
N ALA A 654 47.85 31.32 -38.18
CA ALA A 654 46.87 31.62 -39.26
C ALA A 654 47.35 31.81 -40.73
N PRO A 655 46.49 31.67 -41.77
CA PRO A 655 45.28 30.83 -41.97
C PRO A 655 45.22 30.22 -43.43
N PRO A 656 44.07 30.09 -44.15
CA PRO A 656 43.49 28.79 -44.56
C PRO A 656 43.28 28.64 -46.09
N GLU A 657 42.74 27.51 -46.57
CA GLU A 657 41.55 27.45 -47.47
C GLU A 657 41.30 26.05 -48.09
N LEU A 658 40.06 25.93 -48.58
CA LEU A 658 39.26 24.77 -49.01
C LEU A 658 39.79 24.01 -50.26
N ASP A 659 39.41 22.73 -50.41
CA ASP A 659 38.57 22.34 -51.56
C ASP A 659 37.90 20.94 -51.49
N ARG A 660 36.85 20.78 -52.30
CA ARG A 660 35.78 19.75 -52.27
C ARG A 660 36.05 18.47 -53.09
N HIS A 661 35.47 17.37 -52.58
CA HIS A 661 34.85 16.18 -53.24
C HIS A 661 35.55 15.35 -54.34
N SER A 662 35.61 14.02 -54.15
CA SER A 662 35.04 13.02 -55.09
C SER A 662 35.00 11.57 -54.54
N THR A 663 33.82 10.97 -54.65
CA THR A 663 33.42 9.57 -54.97
C THR A 663 34.20 8.33 -54.51
N GLY A 664 33.47 7.30 -54.04
CA GLY A 664 33.82 5.88 -54.23
C GLY A 664 33.35 4.95 -53.11
N GLU A 665 32.43 4.04 -53.42
CA GLU A 665 31.73 3.10 -52.53
C GLU A 665 32.58 1.91 -52.01
N ASP A 666 32.15 1.42 -50.84
CA ASP A 666 32.23 0.07 -50.26
C ASP A 666 33.55 -0.55 -49.77
N SER A 667 33.76 -0.49 -48.44
CA SER A 667 34.15 -1.68 -47.65
C SER A 667 33.77 -1.57 -46.15
N VAL A 668 32.81 -2.42 -45.78
CA VAL A 668 32.58 -3.13 -44.51
C VAL A 668 33.26 -2.61 -43.23
N ALA A 669 32.43 -2.02 -42.36
CA ALA A 669 32.31 -2.24 -40.92
C ALA A 669 33.57 -2.61 -40.11
N ALA A 670 34.27 -1.59 -39.63
CA ALA A 670 34.78 -1.58 -38.27
C ALA A 670 33.87 -0.67 -37.44
N GLU A 671 32.98 -1.23 -36.62
CA GLU A 671 32.33 -0.48 -35.54
C GLU A 671 33.40 -0.09 -34.52
N ASP A 672 33.98 1.09 -34.72
CA ASP A 672 34.85 1.74 -33.75
C ASP A 672 33.98 2.17 -32.55
N LYS A 673 34.25 1.57 -31.39
CA LYS A 673 33.60 1.94 -30.13
C LYS A 673 34.08 3.33 -29.73
N GLN A 674 33.39 4.37 -30.19
CA GLN A 674 33.55 5.72 -29.64
C GLN A 674 33.17 5.71 -28.16
N GLU A 675 34.16 5.98 -27.29
CA GLU A 675 33.90 6.23 -25.88
C GLU A 675 32.91 7.39 -25.73
N PRO A 676 31.88 7.26 -24.86
CA PRO A 676 30.87 8.31 -24.72
C PRO A 676 31.50 9.58 -24.17
N ILE A 677 31.44 10.67 -24.95
CA ILE A 677 31.93 11.99 -24.55
C ILE A 677 31.13 12.47 -23.32
N LEU A 678 31.82 12.57 -22.17
CA LEU A 678 31.24 12.99 -20.91
C LEU A 678 31.14 14.53 -20.85
N ILE A 679 29.92 15.06 -20.77
CA ILE A 679 29.67 16.49 -20.59
C ILE A 679 29.85 16.84 -19.10
N THR A 680 30.95 17.51 -18.79
CA THR A 680 31.21 18.20 -17.53
C THR A 680 31.34 19.71 -17.77
N TRP A 681 31.57 20.52 -16.74
CA TRP A 681 31.89 21.94 -16.92
C TRP A 681 33.22 22.09 -17.67
N ASP A 682 33.37 23.11 -18.52
CA ASP A 682 34.57 23.34 -19.36
C ASP A 682 35.80 23.86 -18.55
N GLY A 683 35.78 23.67 -17.22
CA GLY A 683 36.81 24.09 -16.27
C GLY A 683 36.25 24.65 -14.96
N PRO A 684 37.10 24.89 -13.93
CA PRO A 684 36.68 25.43 -12.63
C PRO A 684 36.07 26.84 -12.71
N ASN A 685 36.36 27.58 -13.78
CA ASN A 685 35.92 28.96 -14.00
C ASN A 685 34.79 29.09 -15.04
N ASP A 686 34.09 28.01 -15.43
CA ASP A 686 33.00 28.08 -16.42
C ASP A 686 31.89 29.05 -15.94
N PRO A 687 31.54 30.11 -16.71
CA PRO A 687 30.52 31.09 -16.33
C PRO A 687 29.10 30.51 -16.25
N ARG A 688 28.86 29.31 -16.81
CA ARG A 688 27.58 28.59 -16.73
C ARG A 688 27.39 27.89 -15.38
N SER A 689 28.46 27.68 -14.62
CA SER A 689 28.37 27.14 -13.26
C SER A 689 27.76 28.18 -12.31
N PRO A 690 26.71 27.84 -11.53
CA PRO A 690 26.10 28.75 -10.54
C PRO A 690 27.09 29.33 -9.51
N LYS A 691 28.18 28.60 -9.25
CA LYS A 691 29.26 29.04 -8.37
C LYS A 691 30.10 30.19 -8.92
N ASN A 692 30.08 30.42 -10.23
CA ASN A 692 30.86 31.47 -10.89
C ASN A 692 30.01 32.69 -11.28
N TRP A 693 28.75 32.74 -10.84
CA TRP A 693 27.88 33.89 -11.13
C TRP A 693 28.36 35.20 -10.48
N PRO A 694 28.04 36.36 -11.07
CA PRO A 694 28.33 37.66 -10.46
C PRO A 694 27.72 37.78 -9.06
N SER A 695 28.46 38.36 -8.11
CA SER A 695 28.03 38.48 -6.71
C SER A 695 26.66 39.14 -6.55
N LYS A 696 26.34 40.16 -7.36
CA LYS A 696 25.02 40.82 -7.34
C LYS A 696 23.88 39.83 -7.61
N LYS A 697 24.06 38.91 -8.56
CA LYS A 697 23.09 37.88 -8.94
C LYS A 697 22.94 36.82 -7.84
N LYS A 698 24.05 36.38 -7.26
CA LYS A 698 24.04 35.43 -6.12
C LYS A 698 23.29 36.01 -4.92
N TRP A 699 23.59 37.24 -4.54
CA TRP A 699 22.94 37.91 -3.40
C TRP A 699 21.46 38.21 -3.67
N ALA A 700 21.08 38.58 -4.89
CA ALA A 700 19.68 38.75 -5.26
C ALA A 700 18.88 37.44 -5.08
N ALA A 701 19.44 36.30 -5.48
CA ALA A 701 18.83 34.99 -5.23
C ALA A 701 18.74 34.67 -3.74
N VAL A 702 19.77 35.00 -2.94
CA VAL A 702 19.76 34.82 -1.48
C VAL A 702 18.63 35.59 -0.82
N PHE A 703 18.49 36.88 -1.11
CA PHE A 703 17.42 37.69 -0.53
C PHE A 703 16.05 37.18 -0.95
N CYS A 704 15.87 36.86 -2.23
CA CYS A 704 14.60 36.34 -2.74
C CYS A 704 14.21 35.03 -2.03
N VAL A 705 15.07 34.01 -2.00
CA VAL A 705 14.79 32.73 -1.32
C VAL A 705 14.56 32.91 0.19
N SER A 706 15.23 33.88 0.82
CA SER A 706 14.98 34.23 2.22
C SER A 706 13.56 34.78 2.44
N PHE A 707 13.07 35.64 1.55
CA PHE A 707 11.67 36.11 1.59
C PHE A 707 10.66 34.99 1.35
N TYR A 708 10.92 34.08 0.41
CA TYR A 708 10.08 32.88 0.24
C TYR A 708 9.99 32.04 1.53
N THR A 709 11.12 31.94 2.25
CA THR A 709 11.19 31.19 3.51
C THR A 709 10.56 31.94 4.67
N LEU A 710 10.51 33.28 4.63
CA LEU A 710 9.83 34.12 5.61
C LEU A 710 8.30 33.94 5.56
N LEU A 711 7.72 33.74 4.37
CA LEU A 711 6.26 33.67 4.17
C LEU A 711 5.58 32.66 5.09
N SER A 712 6.12 31.44 5.13
CA SER A 712 5.43 30.34 5.80
C SER A 712 5.43 30.47 7.32
N PRO A 713 6.57 30.79 7.99
CA PRO A 713 6.57 31.02 9.43
C PRO A 713 5.73 32.23 9.85
N VAL A 714 5.75 33.33 9.10
CA VAL A 714 4.86 34.49 9.34
C VAL A 714 3.39 34.03 9.34
N SER A 715 2.93 33.38 8.27
CA SER A 715 1.55 32.90 8.14
C SER A 715 1.17 31.83 9.19
N SER A 716 2.14 31.02 9.63
CA SER A 716 1.92 30.03 10.69
C SER A 716 1.57 30.69 12.03
N SER A 717 2.28 31.76 12.40
CA SER A 717 2.19 32.40 13.72
C SER A 717 1.21 33.57 13.77
N MET A 718 0.89 34.21 12.64
CA MET A 718 0.05 35.40 12.60
C MET A 718 -1.38 35.17 13.09
N VAL A 719 -1.81 33.91 13.14
CA VAL A 719 -3.12 33.49 13.65
C VAL A 719 -3.16 33.42 15.19
N ALA A 720 -2.01 33.37 15.88
CA ALA A 720 -1.94 33.22 17.34
C ALA A 720 -2.81 34.24 18.13
N PRO A 721 -2.72 35.56 17.88
CA PRO A 721 -3.57 36.54 18.56
C PRO A 721 -5.04 36.52 18.10
N ALA A 722 -5.35 35.87 16.98
CA ALA A 722 -6.68 35.80 16.39
C ALA A 722 -7.48 34.55 16.77
N LEU A 723 -6.88 33.63 17.54
CA LEU A 723 -7.47 32.32 17.83
C LEU A 723 -8.86 32.42 18.49
N GLU A 724 -9.04 33.34 19.43
CA GLU A 724 -10.33 33.55 20.10
C GLU A 724 -11.38 34.13 19.15
N ALA A 725 -10.99 35.09 18.30
CA ALA A 725 -11.89 35.69 17.31
C ALA A 725 -12.34 34.66 16.25
N ILE A 726 -11.42 33.81 15.78
CA ILE A 726 -11.72 32.70 14.86
C ILE A 726 -12.67 31.70 15.52
N ALA A 727 -12.42 31.38 16.80
CA ALA A 727 -13.22 30.43 17.53
C ALA A 727 -14.67 30.88 17.71
N HIS A 728 -14.87 32.17 17.98
CA HIS A 728 -16.19 32.77 18.09
C HIS A 728 -16.92 32.76 16.74
N ASP A 729 -16.26 33.22 15.67
CA ASP A 729 -16.87 33.35 14.33
C ASP A 729 -17.20 31.99 13.69
N LEU A 730 -16.35 30.98 13.86
CA LEU A 730 -16.55 29.63 13.31
C LEU A 730 -17.20 28.64 14.30
N THR A 731 -17.68 29.13 15.45
CA THR A 731 -18.33 28.33 16.50
C THR A 731 -17.50 27.09 16.89
N ILE A 732 -16.25 27.31 17.30
CA ILE A 732 -15.31 26.25 17.72
C ILE A 732 -15.38 26.10 19.25
N PRO A 733 -16.10 25.09 19.78
CA PRO A 733 -16.41 25.00 21.21
C PRO A 733 -15.22 24.53 22.07
N SER A 734 -14.22 23.89 21.47
CA SER A 734 -13.11 23.26 22.19
C SER A 734 -11.82 24.06 22.07
N ALA A 735 -11.19 24.39 23.21
CA ALA A 735 -9.86 25.03 23.24
C ALA A 735 -8.78 24.20 22.51
N PHE A 736 -8.95 22.88 22.43
CA PHE A 736 -8.08 22.01 21.64
C PHE A 736 -8.22 22.28 20.14
N GLU A 737 -9.46 22.43 19.64
CA GLU A 737 -9.73 22.70 18.23
C GLU A 737 -9.25 24.10 17.81
N GLN A 738 -9.28 25.08 18.71
CA GLN A 738 -8.74 26.42 18.44
C GLN A 738 -7.24 26.36 18.19
N ILE A 739 -6.48 25.71 19.08
CA ILE A 739 -5.02 25.57 18.93
C ILE A 739 -4.65 24.66 17.75
N LEU A 740 -5.55 23.73 17.39
CA LEU A 740 -5.39 22.93 16.19
C LEU A 740 -5.29 23.81 14.93
N VAL A 741 -6.05 24.91 14.85
CA VAL A 741 -5.97 25.87 13.72
C VAL A 741 -4.54 26.41 13.55
N LEU A 742 -3.87 26.81 14.64
CA LEU A 742 -2.48 27.28 14.56
C LEU A 742 -1.50 26.15 14.23
N SER A 743 -1.60 25.04 14.95
CA SER A 743 -0.61 23.97 14.94
C SER A 743 -0.66 23.07 13.71
N ILE A 744 -1.84 22.87 13.09
CA ILE A 744 -2.01 21.98 11.93
C ILE A 744 -1.19 22.44 10.71
N PHE A 745 -0.96 23.74 10.57
CA PHE A 745 -0.11 24.32 9.53
C PHE A 745 1.34 23.82 9.66
N VAL A 746 1.83 23.70 10.90
CA VAL A 746 3.19 23.21 11.21
C VAL A 746 3.27 21.69 11.06
N LEU A 747 2.19 20.94 11.29
CA LEU A 747 2.18 19.49 11.02
C LEU A 747 2.49 19.19 9.55
N ALA A 748 2.00 20.01 8.64
CA ALA A 748 2.28 19.87 7.22
C ALA A 748 3.78 20.02 6.88
N TYR A 749 4.56 20.73 7.70
CA TYR A 749 6.02 20.80 7.58
C TYR A 749 6.72 19.47 7.87
N ALA A 750 6.05 18.51 8.51
CA ALA A 750 6.59 17.17 8.67
C ALA A 750 6.57 16.38 7.35
N LEU A 751 5.59 16.64 6.48
CA LEU A 751 5.38 15.89 5.24
C LEU A 751 5.96 16.60 4.01
N GLY A 752 5.83 17.92 3.93
CA GLY A 752 6.22 18.66 2.73
C GLY A 752 7.70 18.55 2.37
N PRO A 753 8.66 18.83 3.27
CA PRO A 753 10.10 18.70 3.00
C PRO A 753 10.53 17.31 2.49
N LEU A 754 9.86 16.25 2.95
CA LEU A 754 10.13 14.87 2.52
C LEU A 754 9.81 14.67 1.04
N ILE A 755 8.87 15.44 0.49
CA ILE A 755 8.42 15.36 -0.91
C ILE A 755 9.14 16.42 -1.75
N TRP A 756 9.12 17.69 -1.30
CA TRP A 756 9.64 18.83 -2.06
C TRP A 756 11.17 18.83 -2.18
N GLY A 757 11.89 18.37 -1.16
CA GLY A 757 13.35 18.26 -1.18
C GLY A 757 13.83 17.37 -2.34
N PRO A 758 13.46 16.08 -2.37
CA PRO A 758 13.76 15.17 -3.49
C PRO A 758 13.30 15.66 -4.86
N LEU A 759 12.08 16.20 -4.96
CA LEU A 759 11.56 16.71 -6.23
C LEU A 759 12.39 17.88 -6.76
N SER A 760 12.92 18.73 -5.87
CA SER A 760 13.79 19.84 -6.26
C SER A 760 15.18 19.40 -6.75
N GLU A 761 15.65 18.21 -6.34
CA GLU A 761 16.89 17.61 -6.86
C GLU A 761 16.70 17.06 -8.29
N LEU A 762 15.50 16.54 -8.59
CA LEU A 762 15.19 15.90 -9.89
C LEU A 762 14.73 16.90 -10.95
N TYR A 763 13.82 17.80 -10.59
CA TYR A 763 13.15 18.71 -11.54
C TYR A 763 13.72 20.13 -11.53
N GLY A 764 14.56 20.48 -10.55
CA GLY A 764 15.16 21.80 -10.40
C GLY A 764 14.66 22.54 -9.14
N ARG A 765 15.52 23.40 -8.58
CA ARG A 765 15.25 24.09 -7.30
C ARG A 765 14.18 25.15 -7.47
N ILE A 766 14.26 25.94 -8.53
CA ILE A 766 13.41 27.13 -8.69
C ILE A 766 11.99 26.74 -9.09
N ILE A 767 11.81 25.76 -9.99
CA ILE A 767 10.48 25.30 -10.41
C ILE A 767 9.66 24.83 -9.19
N ILE A 768 10.28 24.07 -8.29
CA ILE A 768 9.60 23.58 -7.09
C ILE A 768 9.29 24.74 -6.13
N LEU A 769 10.21 25.68 -5.91
CA LEU A 769 9.95 26.87 -5.07
C LEU A 769 8.75 27.68 -5.57
N GLN A 770 8.64 27.88 -6.89
CA GLN A 770 7.55 28.63 -7.51
C GLN A 770 6.21 27.90 -7.38
N LEU A 771 6.15 26.62 -7.77
CA LEU A 771 4.90 25.84 -7.74
C LEU A 771 4.34 25.64 -6.33
N THR A 772 5.22 25.38 -5.36
CA THR A 772 4.81 25.16 -3.96
C THR A 772 4.36 26.45 -3.28
N THR A 773 4.92 27.60 -3.68
CA THR A 773 4.46 28.91 -3.21
C THR A 773 3.11 29.29 -3.81
N LEU A 774 2.85 28.96 -5.08
CA LEU A 774 1.52 29.09 -5.68
C LEU A 774 0.49 28.21 -4.96
N LEU A 775 0.87 26.98 -4.60
CA LEU A 775 0.03 26.07 -3.80
C LEU A 775 -0.29 26.67 -2.43
N TYR A 776 0.72 27.20 -1.73
CA TYR A 776 0.53 27.93 -0.49
C TYR A 776 -0.44 29.10 -0.68
N MET A 777 -0.26 29.92 -1.72
CA MET A 777 -1.06 31.12 -1.97
C MET A 777 -2.54 30.78 -2.21
N ALA A 778 -2.82 29.75 -3.02
CA ALA A 778 -4.19 29.30 -3.30
C ALA A 778 -4.92 28.83 -2.04
N PHE A 779 -4.27 27.98 -1.22
CA PHE A 779 -4.89 27.46 0.00
C PHE A 779 -4.89 28.45 1.16
N ASN A 780 -3.91 29.35 1.23
CA ASN A 780 -3.89 30.44 2.21
C ASN A 780 -5.02 31.44 1.92
N LEU A 781 -5.31 31.73 0.64
CA LEU A 781 -6.51 32.48 0.25
C LEU A 781 -7.79 31.73 0.64
N GLY A 782 -7.84 30.42 0.42
CA GLY A 782 -8.93 29.56 0.86
C GLY A 782 -9.21 29.63 2.36
N CYS A 783 -8.17 29.79 3.19
CA CYS A 783 -8.34 29.99 4.64
C CYS A 783 -9.09 31.29 4.98
N GLY A 784 -8.87 32.38 4.23
CA GLY A 784 -9.59 33.63 4.40
C GLY A 784 -11.07 33.54 3.97
N LEU A 785 -11.36 32.66 3.01
CA LEU A 785 -12.71 32.38 2.49
C LEU A 785 -13.45 31.27 3.27
N ALA A 786 -12.81 30.68 4.28
CA ALA A 786 -13.40 29.57 5.01
C ALA A 786 -14.63 30.01 5.84
N THR A 787 -15.72 29.25 5.71
CA THR A 787 -16.97 29.46 6.47
C THR A 787 -17.19 28.40 7.54
N THR A 788 -16.38 27.34 7.55
CA THR A 788 -16.47 26.25 8.53
C THR A 788 -15.11 25.93 9.13
N LYS A 789 -15.11 25.41 10.37
CA LYS A 789 -13.87 24.97 11.04
C LYS A 789 -13.11 23.90 10.26
N VAL A 790 -13.81 22.98 9.59
CA VAL A 790 -13.20 21.89 8.82
C VAL A 790 -12.48 22.43 7.58
N GLN A 791 -13.11 23.36 6.85
CA GLN A 791 -12.49 24.04 5.71
C GLN A 791 -11.23 24.79 6.15
N LEU A 792 -11.30 25.55 7.26
CA LEU A 792 -10.15 26.29 7.76
C LEU A 792 -8.98 25.36 8.13
N ILE A 793 -9.24 24.25 8.83
CA ILE A 793 -8.22 23.28 9.21
C ILE A 793 -7.59 22.62 7.96
N ALA A 794 -8.42 22.19 7.00
CA ALA A 794 -7.97 21.55 5.77
C ALA A 794 -7.13 22.50 4.91
N PHE A 795 -7.61 23.72 4.67
CA PHE A 795 -6.88 24.72 3.92
C PHE A 795 -5.59 25.14 4.62
N ARG A 796 -5.57 25.26 5.96
CA ARG A 796 -4.34 25.56 6.70
C ARG A 796 -3.31 24.45 6.57
N PHE A 797 -3.72 23.18 6.60
CA PHE A 797 -2.82 22.06 6.38
C PHE A 797 -2.21 22.10 4.98
N LEU A 798 -3.04 22.32 3.94
CA LEU A 798 -2.59 22.38 2.55
C LEU A 798 -1.72 23.61 2.27
N ALA A 799 -2.03 24.76 2.87
CA ALA A 799 -1.19 25.94 2.82
C ALA A 799 0.17 25.68 3.47
N GLY A 800 0.20 25.05 4.67
CA GLY A 800 1.44 24.65 5.33
C GLY A 800 2.26 23.66 4.50
N PHE A 801 1.60 22.75 3.79
CA PHE A 801 2.25 21.77 2.92
C PHE A 801 3.01 22.45 1.78
N GLY A 802 2.38 23.41 1.08
CA GLY A 802 3.05 24.23 0.06
C GLY A 802 4.13 25.14 0.65
N GLY A 803 3.85 25.80 1.77
CA GLY A 803 4.75 26.77 2.40
C GLY A 803 6.02 26.16 3.02
N SER A 804 6.06 24.84 3.20
CA SER A 804 7.22 24.14 3.76
C SER A 804 8.40 23.98 2.79
N ALA A 805 8.17 24.07 1.47
CA ALA A 805 9.19 23.77 0.48
C ALA A 805 10.41 24.71 0.53
N PRO A 806 10.26 26.05 0.68
CA PRO A 806 11.42 26.95 0.80
C PRO A 806 12.35 26.65 1.98
N MET A 807 11.83 26.05 3.05
CA MET A 807 12.65 25.65 4.20
C MET A 807 13.58 24.47 3.89
N ALA A 808 13.17 23.57 3.00
CA ALA A 808 13.95 22.41 2.58
C ALA A 808 14.89 22.73 1.42
N VAL A 809 14.39 23.51 0.45
CA VAL A 809 15.08 23.82 -0.80
C VAL A 809 16.07 24.97 -0.63
N GLY A 810 15.80 25.94 0.26
CA GLY A 810 16.63 27.13 0.43
C GLY A 810 18.09 26.83 0.78
N GLY A 811 18.32 25.91 1.72
CA GLY A 811 19.67 25.46 2.07
C GLY A 811 20.43 24.83 0.90
N ALA A 812 19.73 24.16 -0.01
CA ALA A 812 20.33 23.56 -1.20
C ALA A 812 20.71 24.62 -2.25
N VAL A 813 19.88 25.65 -2.45
CA VAL A 813 20.19 26.77 -3.36
C VAL A 813 21.50 27.46 -2.98
N PHE A 814 21.78 27.64 -1.68
CA PHE A 814 23.07 28.22 -1.24
C PHE A 814 24.25 27.28 -1.42
N ALA A 815 24.01 25.98 -1.28
CA ALA A 815 25.05 24.98 -1.55
C ALA A 815 25.44 24.96 -3.03
N ASP A 816 24.49 25.26 -3.92
CA ASP A 816 24.68 25.36 -5.35
C ASP A 816 25.38 26.69 -5.77
N LEU A 817 25.13 27.79 -5.05
CA LEU A 817 25.66 29.14 -5.38
C LEU A 817 27.05 29.47 -4.77
N PHE A 818 27.37 28.93 -3.59
CA PHE A 818 28.57 29.32 -2.83
C PHE A 818 29.49 28.14 -2.51
N ASN A 819 30.79 28.41 -2.59
CA ASN A 819 31.83 27.51 -2.12
C ASN A 819 31.79 27.37 -0.58
N ALA A 820 32.33 26.28 -0.06
CA ALA A 820 32.21 25.92 1.37
C ALA A 820 32.71 27.03 2.31
N GLU A 821 33.73 27.78 1.90
CA GLU A 821 34.39 28.84 2.68
C GLU A 821 33.55 30.13 2.77
N GLU A 822 32.72 30.41 1.76
CA GLU A 822 31.92 31.65 1.69
C GLU A 822 30.45 31.44 2.13
N ARG A 823 30.04 30.18 2.30
CA ARG A 823 28.65 29.77 2.51
C ARG A 823 28.07 30.22 3.86
N GLY A 824 28.90 30.37 4.89
CA GLY A 824 28.47 30.71 6.25
C GLY A 824 27.68 32.03 6.32
N ARG A 825 28.14 33.06 5.60
CA ARG A 825 27.48 34.38 5.56
C ARG A 825 26.10 34.30 4.91
N ALA A 826 25.96 33.57 3.80
CA ALA A 826 24.67 33.39 3.12
C ALA A 826 23.66 32.59 3.97
N ILE A 827 24.11 31.50 4.61
CA ILE A 827 23.27 30.70 5.52
C ILE A 827 22.80 31.54 6.72
N SER A 828 23.64 32.40 7.28
CA SER A 828 23.27 33.23 8.42
C SER A 828 22.14 34.23 8.11
N ILE A 829 22.20 34.86 6.93
CA ILE A 829 21.18 35.82 6.46
C ILE A 829 19.88 35.09 6.14
N TYR A 830 19.98 33.93 5.48
CA TYR A 830 18.82 33.08 5.22
C TYR A 830 18.14 32.61 6.51
N SER A 831 18.92 32.12 7.47
CA SER A 831 18.40 31.52 8.69
C SER A 831 17.63 32.53 9.53
N LEU A 832 17.93 33.82 9.42
CA LEU A 832 17.22 34.89 10.11
C LEU A 832 15.74 34.98 9.70
N ALA A 833 15.44 34.76 8.41
CA ALA A 833 14.10 34.90 7.86
C ALA A 833 13.04 33.98 8.51
N PRO A 834 13.21 32.64 8.59
CA PRO A 834 12.21 31.77 9.21
C PRO A 834 11.99 31.99 10.71
N LEU A 835 12.85 32.78 11.37
CA LEU A 835 12.83 32.99 12.81
C LEU A 835 12.30 34.36 13.21
N LEU A 836 12.50 35.36 12.36
CA LEU A 836 11.78 36.62 12.50
C LEU A 836 10.29 36.44 12.20
N GLY A 837 9.92 35.44 11.39
CA GLY A 837 8.53 35.17 11.06
C GLY A 837 7.61 34.99 12.27
N PRO A 838 7.95 34.11 13.24
CA PRO A 838 7.23 33.97 14.51
C PRO A 838 7.12 35.21 15.40
N ALA A 839 7.92 36.25 15.15
CA ALA A 839 7.81 37.53 15.86
C ALA A 839 6.96 38.54 15.06
N ILE A 840 7.23 38.68 13.76
CA ILE A 840 6.52 39.61 12.86
C ILE A 840 5.05 39.22 12.71
N GLY A 841 4.77 37.92 12.59
CA GLY A 841 3.42 37.40 12.39
C GLY A 841 2.46 37.87 13.48
N PRO A 842 2.64 37.50 14.75
CA PRO A 842 1.72 37.87 15.82
C PRO A 842 1.58 39.40 16.02
N ILE A 843 2.62 40.19 15.75
CA ILE A 843 2.53 41.67 15.80
C ILE A 843 1.51 42.15 14.76
N ALA A 844 1.68 41.77 13.49
CA ALA A 844 0.76 42.14 12.43
C ALA A 844 -0.65 41.55 12.67
N GLY A 845 -0.72 40.29 13.09
CA GLY A 845 -1.97 39.59 13.38
C GLY A 845 -2.78 40.22 14.52
N GLY A 846 -2.11 40.73 15.55
CA GLY A 846 -2.75 41.39 16.69
C GLY A 846 -3.50 42.65 16.27
N PHE A 847 -2.83 43.55 15.54
CA PHE A 847 -3.46 44.78 15.02
C PHE A 847 -4.50 44.50 13.94
N ILE A 848 -4.26 43.56 13.02
CA ILE A 848 -5.25 43.18 12.00
C ILE A 848 -6.53 42.63 12.66
N THR A 849 -6.39 41.80 13.69
CA THR A 849 -7.55 41.23 14.41
C THR A 849 -8.30 42.30 15.19
N GLN A 850 -7.58 43.27 15.77
CA GLN A 850 -8.19 44.33 16.58
C GLN A 850 -8.96 45.35 15.72
N GLU A 851 -8.37 45.80 14.61
CA GLU A 851 -8.93 46.90 13.80
C GLU A 851 -9.78 46.43 12.62
N THR A 852 -9.71 45.14 12.25
CA THR A 852 -10.44 44.59 11.10
C THR A 852 -11.05 43.21 11.43
N THR A 853 -11.03 42.26 10.49
CA THR A 853 -11.48 40.89 10.70
C THR A 853 -10.29 39.92 10.63
N TRP A 854 -10.38 38.79 11.34
CA TRP A 854 -9.34 37.75 11.29
C TRP A 854 -9.07 37.23 9.86
N ARG A 855 -10.01 37.37 8.92
CA ARG A 855 -9.85 36.97 7.52
C ARG A 855 -8.74 37.75 6.81
N TRP A 856 -8.53 39.02 7.18
CA TRP A 856 -7.47 39.85 6.61
C TRP A 856 -6.06 39.34 6.92
N ILE A 857 -5.90 38.48 7.93
CA ILE A 857 -4.64 37.77 8.20
C ILE A 857 -4.24 36.93 6.99
N PHE A 858 -5.21 36.26 6.38
CA PHE A 858 -5.00 35.40 5.22
C PHE A 858 -4.84 36.21 3.93
N TYR A 859 -5.62 37.27 3.75
CA TYR A 859 -5.51 38.12 2.56
C TYR A 859 -4.17 38.87 2.50
N SER A 860 -3.76 39.49 3.60
CA SER A 860 -2.48 40.22 3.67
C SER A 860 -1.26 39.31 3.43
N THR A 861 -1.24 38.11 4.03
CA THR A 861 -0.16 37.14 3.79
C THR A 861 -0.17 36.57 2.36
N THR A 862 -1.35 36.46 1.73
CA THR A 862 -1.49 36.06 0.32
C THR A 862 -0.97 37.17 -0.61
N MET A 863 -1.28 38.43 -0.35
CA MET A 863 -0.76 39.57 -1.12
C MET A 863 0.76 39.68 -1.02
N PHE A 864 1.30 39.54 0.20
CA PHE A 864 2.74 39.53 0.41
C PHE A 864 3.41 38.35 -0.32
N ALA A 865 2.80 37.17 -0.30
CA ALA A 865 3.26 36.03 -1.07
C ALA A 865 3.20 36.27 -2.58
N GLY A 866 2.15 36.92 -3.10
CA GLY A 866 2.03 37.30 -4.50
C GLY A 866 3.13 38.26 -4.95
N LEU A 867 3.52 39.23 -4.11
CA LEU A 867 4.63 40.13 -4.37
C LEU A 867 5.97 39.37 -4.44
N VAL A 868 6.25 38.54 -3.43
CA VAL A 868 7.47 37.71 -3.38
C VAL A 868 7.53 36.72 -4.55
N GLN A 869 6.39 36.14 -4.91
CA GLN A 869 6.19 35.27 -6.06
C GLN A 869 6.53 36.01 -7.36
N GLY A 870 5.95 37.19 -7.59
CA GLY A 870 6.20 38.03 -8.75
C GLY A 870 7.66 38.41 -8.91
N ILE A 871 8.31 38.88 -7.84
CA ILE A 871 9.75 39.20 -7.86
C ILE A 871 10.58 37.94 -8.17
N GLY A 872 10.23 36.80 -7.57
CA GLY A 872 10.96 35.56 -7.77
C GLY A 872 10.91 35.04 -9.20
N LEU A 873 9.82 35.26 -9.94
CA LEU A 873 9.72 34.85 -11.34
C LEU A 873 10.76 35.54 -12.24
N PHE A 874 11.12 36.79 -11.93
CA PHE A 874 12.11 37.55 -12.70
C PHE A 874 13.54 37.38 -12.18
N VAL A 875 13.70 37.21 -10.86
CA VAL A 875 15.03 37.21 -10.21
C VAL A 875 15.64 35.80 -10.11
N LEU A 876 14.83 34.76 -9.87
CA LEU A 876 15.34 33.42 -9.61
C LEU A 876 15.66 32.67 -10.91
N GLN A 877 16.90 32.19 -11.02
CA GLN A 877 17.35 31.32 -12.10
C GLN A 877 17.75 29.96 -11.55
N GLU A 878 17.64 28.92 -12.38
CA GLU A 878 17.93 27.56 -11.95
C GLU A 878 19.39 27.42 -11.46
N THR A 879 19.55 26.80 -10.28
CA THR A 879 20.83 26.66 -9.58
C THR A 879 21.29 25.20 -9.50
N CYS A 880 20.42 24.23 -9.76
CA CYS A 880 20.77 22.81 -9.67
C CYS A 880 21.75 22.38 -10.78
N ALA A 881 23.00 22.08 -10.43
CA ALA A 881 24.03 21.66 -11.38
C ALA A 881 23.65 20.42 -12.24
N PRO A 882 23.11 19.32 -11.67
CA PRO A 882 22.64 18.18 -12.45
C PRO A 882 21.60 18.54 -13.53
N VAL A 883 20.64 19.41 -13.20
CA VAL A 883 19.58 19.82 -14.12
C VAL A 883 20.13 20.74 -15.22
N LEU A 884 21.06 21.62 -14.88
CA LEU A 884 21.72 22.50 -15.86
C LEU A 884 22.55 21.70 -16.87
N LEU A 885 23.33 20.72 -16.42
CA LEU A 885 24.13 19.85 -17.31
C LEU A 885 23.25 18.99 -18.22
N VAL A 886 22.12 18.46 -17.73
CA VAL A 886 21.14 17.75 -18.57
C VAL A 886 20.52 18.67 -19.62
N ARG A 887 20.23 19.94 -19.28
CA ARG A 887 19.73 20.93 -20.26
C ARG A 887 20.78 21.25 -21.33
N ILE A 888 22.05 21.36 -20.94
CA ILE A 888 23.17 21.58 -21.88
C ILE A 888 23.32 20.36 -22.78
N LYS A 889 23.33 19.14 -22.24
CA LYS A 889 23.32 17.90 -23.02
C LYS A 889 22.19 17.90 -24.06
N ASN A 890 20.95 18.12 -23.62
CA ASN A 890 19.79 18.07 -24.53
C ASN A 890 19.83 19.15 -25.61
N ARG A 891 20.47 20.30 -25.36
CA ARG A 891 20.72 21.32 -26.37
C ARG A 891 21.79 20.88 -27.37
N LEU A 892 22.93 20.39 -26.88
CA LEU A 892 24.02 19.91 -27.72
C LEU A 892 23.61 18.70 -28.57
N VAL A 893 22.80 17.79 -28.04
CA VAL A 893 22.21 16.67 -28.81
C VAL A 893 21.32 17.18 -29.94
N LYS A 894 20.56 18.27 -29.72
CA LYS A 894 19.72 18.89 -30.76
C LYS A 894 20.53 19.65 -31.81
N GLU A 895 21.62 20.30 -31.41
CA GLU A 895 22.47 21.11 -32.31
C GLU A 895 23.46 20.25 -33.11
N THR A 896 23.97 19.16 -32.52
CA THR A 896 24.99 18.29 -33.15
C THR A 896 24.46 16.95 -33.67
N GLY A 897 23.23 16.57 -33.31
CA GLY A 897 22.64 15.27 -33.67
C GLY A 897 23.29 14.06 -32.98
N ASN A 898 24.36 14.25 -32.19
CA ASN A 898 25.11 13.17 -31.57
C ASN A 898 24.44 12.69 -30.28
N THR A 899 23.90 11.46 -30.29
CA THR A 899 23.19 10.83 -29.16
C THR A 899 24.13 10.13 -28.17
N ALA A 900 25.44 10.07 -28.43
CA ALA A 900 26.44 9.43 -27.57
C ALA A 900 26.87 10.29 -26.36
N LEU A 901 26.42 11.55 -26.27
CA LEU A 901 26.73 12.47 -25.17
C LEU A 901 26.09 12.02 -23.85
N ARG A 902 26.88 11.90 -22.77
CA ARG A 902 26.41 11.55 -21.42
C ARG A 902 26.85 12.58 -20.39
N THR A 903 26.04 12.84 -19.37
CA THR A 903 26.46 13.64 -18.20
C THR A 903 26.97 12.73 -17.07
N GLU A 904 27.76 13.26 -16.12
CA GLU A 904 28.23 12.55 -14.92
C GLU A 904 27.10 12.02 -14.02
N PHE A 905 25.85 12.45 -14.27
CA PHE A 905 24.65 12.06 -13.54
C PHE A 905 23.72 11.12 -14.33
N ASP A 906 24.01 10.85 -15.61
CA ASP A 906 23.25 9.92 -16.46
C ASP A 906 23.64 8.46 -16.17
N ASN A 907 23.03 7.86 -15.14
CA ASN A 907 23.09 6.42 -14.97
C ASN A 907 22.03 5.73 -15.86
N PRO A 908 22.39 4.79 -16.74
CA PRO A 908 21.46 4.11 -17.65
C PRO A 908 20.35 3.31 -16.94
N ASP A 909 20.51 2.99 -15.65
CA ASP A 909 19.54 2.20 -14.85
C ASP A 909 18.56 3.04 -14.01
N ARG A 910 18.59 4.37 -14.07
CA ARG A 910 17.73 5.25 -13.25
C ARG A 910 16.42 5.63 -13.95
N THR A 911 15.38 4.83 -13.74
CA THR A 911 14.00 5.27 -14.05
C THR A 911 13.56 6.38 -13.07
N VAL A 912 12.85 7.42 -13.53
CA VAL A 912 12.34 8.54 -12.71
C VAL A 912 11.63 8.04 -11.44
N LEU A 913 10.85 6.97 -11.54
CA LEU A 913 10.13 6.37 -10.41
C LEU A 913 11.07 5.72 -9.37
N ARG A 914 12.15 5.06 -9.80
CA ARG A 914 13.17 4.48 -8.89
C ARG A 914 14.06 5.57 -8.29
N ALA A 915 14.37 6.62 -9.04
CA ALA A 915 15.10 7.78 -8.54
C ALA A 915 14.28 8.54 -7.48
N LEU A 916 12.98 8.72 -7.73
CA LEU A 916 12.04 9.32 -6.79
C LEU A 916 11.83 8.43 -5.56
N ALA A 917 11.60 7.12 -5.73
CA ALA A 917 11.46 6.18 -4.61
C ALA A 917 12.74 6.11 -3.76
N GLY A 918 13.91 6.08 -4.40
CA GLY A 918 15.20 6.14 -3.71
C GLY A 918 15.40 7.45 -2.95
N ALA A 919 14.97 8.59 -3.49
CA ALA A 919 15.10 9.88 -2.83
C ALA A 919 14.06 10.11 -1.71
N LEU A 920 12.83 9.61 -1.86
CA LEU A 920 11.79 9.65 -0.82
C LEU A 920 12.05 8.70 0.36
N THR A 921 12.73 7.57 0.12
CA THR A 921 13.09 6.62 1.19
C THR A 921 14.35 7.02 1.97
N ARG A 922 15.20 7.90 1.41
CA ARG A 922 16.45 8.35 2.03
C ARG A 922 16.26 9.00 3.40
N PRO A 923 15.35 9.96 3.62
CA PRO A 923 15.18 10.56 4.94
C PRO A 923 14.80 9.55 6.02
N PHE A 924 13.93 8.59 5.69
CA PHE A 924 13.55 7.51 6.62
C PHE A 924 14.71 6.56 6.91
N ARG A 925 15.52 6.25 5.89
CA ARG A 925 16.73 5.42 6.07
C ARG A 925 17.78 6.15 6.92
N LEU A 926 18.02 7.44 6.66
CA LEU A 926 18.94 8.26 7.44
C LEU A 926 18.49 8.37 8.90
N PHE A 927 17.21 8.65 9.13
CA PHE A 927 16.63 8.67 10.48
C PHE A 927 16.73 7.31 11.18
N GLY A 928 16.43 6.20 10.48
CA GLY A 928 16.47 4.85 11.08
C GLY A 928 17.87 4.28 11.30
N THR A 929 18.88 4.72 10.54
CA THR A 929 20.23 4.14 10.58
C THR A 929 21.28 5.03 11.26
N GLN A 930 21.09 6.35 11.28
CA GLN A 930 22.12 7.29 11.75
C GLN A 930 21.80 7.83 13.15
N VAL A 931 22.55 7.35 14.14
CA VAL A 931 22.41 7.78 15.55
C VAL A 931 22.65 9.28 15.72
N ILE A 932 23.56 9.88 14.96
CA ILE A 932 23.82 11.33 14.95
C ILE A 932 22.56 12.11 14.57
N ILE A 933 21.85 11.68 13.53
CA ILE A 933 20.61 12.33 13.07
C ILE A 933 19.53 12.19 14.12
N GLN A 934 19.39 11.02 14.76
CA GLN A 934 18.41 10.79 15.82
C GLN A 934 18.65 11.72 17.03
N ALA A 935 19.89 11.81 17.51
CA ALA A 935 20.26 12.65 18.64
C ALA A 935 19.98 14.14 18.36
N LEU A 936 20.38 14.63 17.19
CA LEU A 936 20.12 16.01 16.76
C LEU A 936 18.64 16.26 16.50
N ALA A 937 17.89 15.26 16.01
CA ALA A 937 16.45 15.36 15.82
C ALA A 937 15.70 15.49 17.14
N VAL A 938 16.09 14.76 18.20
CA VAL A 938 15.51 14.90 19.53
C VAL A 938 15.79 16.29 20.11
N TYR A 939 17.02 16.79 19.97
CA TYR A 939 17.36 18.12 20.47
C TYR A 939 16.60 19.22 19.70
N MET A 940 16.54 19.11 18.36
CA MET A 940 15.81 20.06 17.51
C MET A 940 14.30 20.01 17.75
N MET A 941 13.75 18.82 17.97
CA MET A 941 12.36 18.57 18.33
C MET A 941 11.99 19.32 19.59
N TYR A 942 12.84 19.20 20.61
CA TYR A 942 12.61 19.83 21.88
C TYR A 942 12.62 21.36 21.80
N LEU A 943 13.67 21.94 21.19
CA LEU A 943 13.81 23.40 21.04
C LEU A 943 12.62 24.00 20.29
N TYR A 944 12.21 23.38 19.18
CA TYR A 944 11.14 23.89 18.35
C TYR A 944 9.75 23.68 18.96
N GLY A 945 9.55 22.54 19.63
CA GLY A 945 8.31 22.26 20.35
C GLY A 945 8.04 23.31 21.42
N ILE A 946 9.03 23.65 22.24
CA ILE A 946 8.86 24.69 23.26
C ILE A 946 8.72 26.08 22.65
N MET A 947 9.44 26.38 21.57
CA MET A 947 9.25 27.64 20.86
C MET A 947 7.79 27.82 20.45
N TYR A 948 7.17 26.82 19.81
CA TYR A 948 5.76 26.89 19.43
C TYR A 948 4.80 26.84 20.62
N LEU A 949 5.15 26.13 21.69
CA LEU A 949 4.41 26.16 22.96
C LEU A 949 4.30 27.58 23.48
N VAL A 950 5.46 28.23 23.68
CA VAL A 950 5.56 29.61 24.18
C VAL A 950 4.82 30.54 23.23
N LEU A 951 5.08 30.48 21.91
CA LEU A 951 4.39 31.31 20.91
C LEU A 951 2.86 31.19 20.98
N SER A 952 2.32 29.99 21.16
CA SER A 952 0.86 29.79 21.21
C SER A 952 0.20 30.37 22.45
N THR A 953 0.92 30.45 23.57
CA THR A 953 0.40 30.95 24.85
C THR A 953 0.86 32.37 25.18
N PHE A 954 1.78 32.93 24.39
CA PHE A 954 2.42 34.21 24.69
C PHE A 954 1.39 35.34 24.66
N SER A 955 0.56 35.42 23.62
CA SER A 955 -0.52 36.42 23.56
C SER A 955 -1.54 36.24 24.68
N ALA A 956 -1.87 34.99 25.00
CA ALA A 956 -2.84 34.68 26.06
C ALA A 956 -2.34 35.13 27.44
N LEU A 957 -1.04 35.07 27.71
CA LEU A 957 -0.45 35.58 28.95
C LEU A 957 -0.77 37.08 29.13
N TRP A 958 -0.55 37.88 28.09
CA TRP A 958 -0.72 39.33 28.16
C TRP A 958 -2.19 39.73 28.21
N THR A 959 -3.06 39.07 27.44
CA THR A 959 -4.51 39.37 27.46
C THR A 959 -5.19 38.90 28.75
N THR A 960 -4.86 37.70 29.26
CA THR A 960 -5.58 37.11 30.41
C THR A 960 -4.98 37.46 31.77
N ARG A 961 -3.65 37.59 31.91
CA ARG A 961 -3.00 37.87 33.21
C ARG A 961 -2.66 39.35 33.40
N TYR A 962 -2.23 40.03 32.34
CA TYR A 962 -1.84 41.44 32.37
C TYR A 962 -2.97 42.39 31.89
N GLY A 963 -4.03 41.86 31.27
CA GLY A 963 -5.20 42.64 30.86
C GLY A 963 -4.95 43.56 29.66
N GLU A 964 -3.95 43.27 28.84
CA GLU A 964 -3.61 44.07 27.65
C GLU A 964 -4.58 43.78 26.50
N SER A 965 -4.82 44.76 25.62
CA SER A 965 -5.60 44.55 24.40
C SER A 965 -4.87 43.64 23.41
N THR A 966 -5.60 43.00 22.49
CA THR A 966 -5.04 42.05 21.51
C THR A 966 -3.91 42.65 20.65
N GLY A 967 -4.01 43.93 20.27
CA GLY A 967 -2.94 44.63 19.54
C GLY A 967 -1.70 44.89 20.40
N ILE A 968 -1.89 45.38 21.63
CA ILE A 968 -0.77 45.65 22.57
C ILE A 968 -0.07 44.35 22.98
N SER A 969 -0.84 43.30 23.26
CA SER A 969 -0.33 41.94 23.50
C SER A 969 0.58 41.47 22.36
N GLY A 970 0.21 41.77 21.10
CA GLY A 970 1.03 41.51 19.91
C GLY A 970 2.41 42.18 19.95
N LEU A 971 2.54 43.38 20.52
CA LEU A 971 3.82 44.09 20.61
C LEU A 971 4.84 43.38 21.50
N ASN A 972 4.40 42.62 22.51
CA ASN A 972 5.32 41.87 23.36
C ASN A 972 6.14 40.84 22.57
N TYR A 973 5.69 40.38 21.38
CA TYR A 973 6.47 39.49 20.52
C TYR A 973 7.76 40.11 19.97
N ILE A 974 7.93 41.44 20.09
CA ILE A 974 9.21 42.12 19.85
C ILE A 974 10.31 41.54 20.74
N SER A 975 9.99 41.11 21.97
CA SER A 975 10.97 40.46 22.86
C SER A 975 11.52 39.16 22.27
N LEU A 976 10.65 38.29 21.74
CA LEU A 976 11.04 37.06 21.07
C LEU A 976 11.86 37.37 19.81
N GLY A 977 11.42 38.35 19.00
CA GLY A 977 12.14 38.81 17.81
C GLY A 977 13.54 39.36 18.11
N LEU A 978 13.67 40.17 19.16
CA LEU A 978 14.94 40.73 19.61
C LEU A 978 15.90 39.63 20.05
N GLY A 979 15.43 38.63 20.80
CA GLY A 979 16.27 37.49 21.19
C GLY A 979 16.68 36.62 20.00
N PHE A 980 15.77 36.34 19.05
CA PHE A 980 16.14 35.65 17.80
C PHE A 980 17.19 36.43 17.00
N PHE A 981 17.05 37.75 16.90
CA PHE A 981 18.00 38.60 16.21
C PHE A 981 19.36 38.62 16.90
N LEU A 982 19.42 38.94 18.20
CA LEU A 982 20.67 38.99 18.97
C LEU A 982 21.37 37.62 18.99
N GLY A 983 20.63 36.54 19.20
CA GLY A 983 21.15 35.17 19.17
C GLY A 983 21.70 34.78 17.79
N ALA A 984 21.00 35.10 16.70
CA ALA A 984 21.49 34.85 15.34
C ALA A 984 22.75 35.67 15.02
N GLN A 985 22.80 36.95 15.40
CA GLN A 985 23.93 37.84 15.12
C GLN A 985 25.18 37.46 15.91
N THR A 986 25.01 37.03 17.17
CA THR A 986 26.11 36.53 18.00
C THR A 986 26.59 35.19 17.47
N CYS A 987 25.68 34.23 17.23
CA CYS A 987 26.04 32.91 16.71
C CYS A 987 26.80 33.01 15.38
N ALA A 988 26.29 33.77 14.40
CA ALA A 988 26.94 33.91 13.09
C ALA A 988 28.39 34.42 13.19
N ARG A 989 28.66 35.42 14.05
CA ARG A 989 30.01 36.00 14.19
C ARG A 989 30.96 35.11 14.99
N PHE A 990 30.48 34.49 16.06
CA PHE A 990 31.31 33.67 16.94
C PHE A 990 31.54 32.28 16.38
N GLN A 991 30.56 31.66 15.71
CA GLN A 991 30.66 30.31 15.17
C GLN A 991 31.79 30.18 14.13
N ASP A 992 32.00 31.18 13.28
CA ASP A 992 33.10 31.17 12.31
C ASP A 992 34.45 31.44 12.97
N ARG A 993 34.52 32.37 13.93
CA ARG A 993 35.75 32.62 14.71
C ARG A 993 36.20 31.40 15.49
N VAL A 994 35.28 30.74 16.18
CA VAL A 994 35.54 29.52 16.96
C VAL A 994 35.96 28.38 16.03
N TYR A 995 35.28 28.20 14.89
CA TYR A 995 35.65 27.18 13.91
C TYR A 995 37.07 27.38 13.37
N VAL A 996 37.44 28.61 12.98
CA VAL A 996 38.79 28.94 12.49
C VAL A 996 39.85 28.75 13.57
N ALA A 997 39.57 29.20 14.80
CA ALA A 997 40.49 29.02 15.93
C ALA A 997 40.73 27.54 16.25
N LEU A 998 39.67 26.71 16.25
CA LEU A 998 39.77 25.27 16.47
C LEU A 998 40.46 24.56 15.30
N LYS A 999 40.20 24.95 14.05
CA LYS A 999 40.92 24.43 12.88
C LYS A 999 42.41 24.71 13.00
N LYS A 1000 42.80 25.96 13.33
CA LYS A 1000 44.21 26.34 13.51
C LYS A 1000 44.89 25.56 14.65
N ARG A 1001 44.15 25.23 15.71
CA ARG A 1001 44.68 24.52 16.88
C ARG A 1001 44.79 23.00 16.69
N TYR A 1002 43.82 22.38 16.04
CA TYR A 1002 43.69 20.92 15.96
C TYR A 1002 44.02 20.33 14.57
N VAL A 1003 44.16 21.17 13.54
CA VAL A 1003 44.57 20.78 12.19
C VAL A 1003 45.62 21.78 11.66
N PRO A 1004 46.83 21.81 12.25
CA PRO A 1004 47.88 22.74 11.85
C PRO A 1004 48.41 22.49 10.42
N ASP A 1005 48.26 21.26 9.90
CA ASP A 1005 48.75 20.84 8.58
C ASP A 1005 47.91 21.35 7.39
N GLY A 1006 46.89 22.18 7.63
CA GLY A 1006 46.06 22.76 6.57
C GLY A 1006 44.93 21.87 6.02
N GLY A 1007 44.72 20.67 6.59
CA GLY A 1007 43.67 19.73 6.19
C GLY A 1007 42.22 20.25 6.36
N PRO A 1008 41.21 19.50 5.84
CA PRO A 1008 39.80 19.88 5.94
C PRO A 1008 39.34 19.94 7.41
N GLY A 1009 38.56 20.96 7.78
CA GLY A 1009 38.07 21.13 9.15
C GLY A 1009 37.02 20.09 9.54
N LYS A 1010 36.93 19.78 10.84
CA LYS A 1010 36.01 18.78 11.40
C LYS A 1010 34.63 19.39 11.68
N PRO A 1011 33.51 18.73 11.33
CA PRO A 1011 32.15 19.21 11.67
C PRO A 1011 31.95 19.46 13.17
N GLU A 1012 32.62 18.68 14.02
CA GLU A 1012 32.59 18.76 15.48
C GLU A 1012 33.00 20.13 16.04
N PHE A 1013 33.78 20.91 15.28
CA PHE A 1013 34.18 22.28 15.65
C PHE A 1013 32.99 23.27 15.69
N ARG A 1014 31.81 22.89 15.18
CA ARG A 1014 30.57 23.69 15.28
C ARG A 1014 29.81 23.46 16.60
N VAL A 1015 30.08 22.37 17.31
CA VAL A 1015 29.35 21.95 18.52
C VAL A 1015 29.51 22.88 19.73
N PRO A 1016 30.69 23.50 20.01
CA PRO A 1016 30.85 24.35 21.19
C PRO A 1016 29.85 25.52 21.28
N MET A 1017 29.41 26.06 20.14
CA MET A 1017 28.41 27.13 20.11
C MET A 1017 27.02 26.68 20.59
N MET A 1018 26.75 25.38 20.63
CA MET A 1018 25.47 24.85 21.10
C MET A 1018 25.35 24.89 22.64
N VAL A 1019 26.47 24.93 23.37
CA VAL A 1019 26.50 24.94 24.85
C VAL A 1019 25.89 26.23 25.42
N PRO A 1020 26.25 27.45 24.96
CA PRO A 1020 25.56 28.68 25.37
C PRO A 1020 24.05 28.63 25.11
N GLY A 1021 23.61 28.08 23.97
CA GLY A 1021 22.20 27.90 23.65
C GLY A 1021 21.49 26.99 24.66
N ALA A 1022 22.12 25.87 25.02
CA ALA A 1022 21.59 24.92 26.01
C ALA A 1022 21.44 25.52 27.42
N VAL A 1023 22.23 26.53 27.78
CA VAL A 1023 22.12 27.24 29.07
C VAL A 1023 21.09 28.37 29.02
N LEU A 1024 21.05 29.14 27.92
CA LEU A 1024 20.15 30.29 27.79
C LEU A 1024 18.66 29.89 27.76
N VAL A 1025 18.32 28.75 27.14
CA VAL A 1025 16.93 28.25 27.07
C VAL A 1025 16.30 28.03 28.45
N PRO A 1026 16.86 27.21 29.36
CA PRO A 1026 16.28 26.99 30.68
C PRO A 1026 16.31 28.27 31.54
N VAL A 1027 17.36 29.07 31.47
CA VAL A 1027 17.43 30.35 32.22
C VAL A 1027 16.31 31.30 31.77
N GLY A 1028 16.10 31.44 30.46
CA GLY A 1028 15.03 32.26 29.90
C GLY A 1028 13.64 31.77 30.29
N LEU A 1029 13.40 30.45 30.26
CA LEU A 1029 12.12 29.84 30.68
C LEU A 1029 11.83 30.05 32.17
N LEU A 1030 12.84 29.93 33.04
CA LEU A 1030 12.69 30.15 34.47
C LEU A 1030 12.34 31.61 34.78
N ILE A 1031 13.06 32.55 34.16
CA ILE A 1031 12.78 33.99 34.31
C ILE A 1031 11.36 34.27 33.81
N TYR A 1032 11.04 33.87 32.58
CA TYR A 1032 9.72 34.07 31.96
C TYR A 1032 8.58 33.51 32.84
N GLY A 1033 8.69 32.25 33.25
CA GLY A 1033 7.65 31.54 34.00
C GLY A 1033 7.37 32.11 35.38
N TRP A 1034 8.41 32.33 36.18
CA TRP A 1034 8.25 32.83 37.55
C TRP A 1034 7.89 34.32 37.61
N SER A 1035 8.39 35.12 36.67
CA SER A 1035 7.97 36.53 36.57
C SER A 1035 6.51 36.66 36.13
N ALA A 1036 6.06 35.81 35.20
CA ALA A 1036 4.67 35.77 34.76
C ALA A 1036 3.73 35.28 35.88
N GLN A 1037 4.17 34.31 36.67
CA GLN A 1037 3.42 33.77 37.81
C GLN A 1037 3.16 34.83 38.89
N HIS A 1038 4.19 35.60 39.25
CA HIS A 1038 4.10 36.64 40.29
C HIS A 1038 3.54 37.97 39.77
N LYS A 1039 3.10 38.05 38.50
CA LYS A 1039 2.68 39.29 37.85
C LYS A 1039 3.71 40.42 38.03
N ALA A 1040 4.99 40.09 37.91
CA ALA A 1040 6.06 41.07 37.96
C ALA A 1040 5.94 42.08 36.81
N HIS A 1041 6.66 43.21 36.90
CA HIS A 1041 6.67 44.25 35.86
C HIS A 1041 6.87 43.62 34.46
N TRP A 1042 6.05 44.03 33.48
CA TRP A 1042 5.95 43.44 32.14
C TRP A 1042 7.30 43.28 31.41
N ILE A 1043 8.31 44.09 31.76
CA ILE A 1043 9.65 43.98 31.20
C ILE A 1043 10.39 42.69 31.58
N LEU A 1044 10.11 42.13 32.78
CA LEU A 1044 10.84 40.98 33.30
C LEU A 1044 10.46 39.67 32.59
N PRO A 1045 9.18 39.35 32.35
CA PRO A 1045 8.80 38.24 31.48
C PRO A 1045 9.35 38.39 30.05
N ASN A 1046 9.34 39.62 29.51
CA ASN A 1046 9.90 39.89 28.19
C ASN A 1046 11.43 39.70 28.15
N LEU A 1047 12.16 40.04 29.20
CA LEU A 1047 13.59 39.74 29.31
C LEU A 1047 13.85 38.23 29.32
N GLY A 1048 13.03 37.46 30.04
CA GLY A 1048 13.05 36.00 29.99
C GLY A 1048 12.80 35.45 28.59
N ALA A 1049 11.83 36.02 27.87
CA ALA A 1049 11.52 35.66 26.48
C ALA A 1049 12.69 35.95 25.52
N VAL A 1050 13.40 37.07 25.68
CA VAL A 1050 14.62 37.41 24.91
C VAL A 1050 15.71 36.35 25.11
N LEU A 1051 16.00 35.98 26.37
CA LEU A 1051 17.03 34.98 26.66
C LEU A 1051 16.64 33.59 26.12
N PHE A 1052 15.36 33.23 26.28
CA PHE A 1052 14.82 31.99 25.75
C PHE A 1052 14.95 31.91 24.23
N SER A 1053 14.47 32.92 23.49
CA SER A 1053 14.51 32.90 22.03
C SER A 1053 15.94 33.00 21.49
N ALA A 1054 16.83 33.74 22.17
CA ALA A 1054 18.26 33.76 21.88
C ALA A 1054 18.91 32.37 22.04
N GLY A 1055 18.58 31.65 23.11
CA GLY A 1055 19.05 30.28 23.33
C GLY A 1055 18.54 29.29 22.27
N VAL A 1056 17.25 29.38 21.92
CA VAL A 1056 16.63 28.53 20.88
C VAL A 1056 17.34 28.70 19.55
N ILE A 1057 17.64 29.94 19.12
CA ILE A 1057 18.31 30.15 17.84
C ILE A 1057 19.75 29.67 17.83
N VAL A 1058 20.51 29.94 18.89
CA VAL A 1058 21.90 29.47 18.97
C VAL A 1058 21.96 27.94 18.83
N GLY A 1059 21.06 27.22 19.51
CA GLY A 1059 20.94 25.77 19.35
C GLY A 1059 20.54 25.35 17.93
N PHE A 1060 19.56 26.04 17.33
CA PHE A 1060 19.08 25.78 15.97
C PHE A 1060 20.17 25.90 14.89
N GLN A 1061 20.92 27.01 14.91
CA GLN A 1061 21.99 27.26 13.95
C GLN A 1061 23.14 26.28 14.12
N GLY A 1062 23.51 25.95 15.37
CA GLY A 1062 24.54 24.96 15.66
C GLY A 1062 24.19 23.57 15.10
N ILE A 1063 22.94 23.11 15.33
CA ILE A 1063 22.45 21.83 14.79
C ILE A 1063 22.45 21.84 13.25
N GLN A 1064 21.92 22.90 12.63
CA GLN A 1064 21.84 23.00 11.17
C GLN A 1064 23.24 23.03 10.53
N ALA A 1065 24.17 23.82 11.07
CA ALA A 1065 25.54 23.88 10.57
C ALA A 1065 26.25 22.53 10.69
N PHE A 1066 26.13 21.86 11.85
CA PHE A 1066 26.71 20.54 12.06
C PHE A 1066 26.14 19.48 11.10
N LEU A 1067 24.83 19.47 10.84
CA LEU A 1067 24.20 18.53 9.91
C LEU A 1067 24.68 18.73 8.46
N VAL A 1068 24.78 19.99 8.02
CA VAL A 1068 25.24 20.32 6.67
C VAL A 1068 26.69 19.88 6.48
N ASP A 1069 27.56 20.16 7.46
CA ASP A 1069 28.98 19.82 7.40
C ASP A 1069 29.20 18.29 7.53
N THR A 1070 28.33 17.57 8.28
CA THR A 1070 28.43 16.12 8.44
C THR A 1070 27.91 15.34 7.22
N TYR A 1071 26.84 15.81 6.56
CA TYR A 1071 26.17 15.10 5.46
C TYR A 1071 26.21 15.90 4.14
N THR A 1072 27.36 16.44 3.76
CA THR A 1072 27.52 17.37 2.63
C THR A 1072 26.87 16.92 1.32
N ARG A 1073 27.00 15.64 0.95
CA ARG A 1073 26.43 15.07 -0.29
C ARG A 1073 24.90 14.92 -0.25
N TYR A 1074 24.31 14.77 0.95
CA TYR A 1074 22.89 14.51 1.16
C TYR A 1074 22.26 15.49 2.16
N ALA A 1075 22.75 16.74 2.20
CA ALA A 1075 22.40 17.72 3.23
C ALA A 1075 20.90 18.02 3.29
N ALA A 1076 20.23 18.17 2.13
CA ALA A 1076 18.79 18.39 2.06
C ALA A 1076 17.98 17.23 2.66
N SER A 1077 18.39 15.99 2.40
CA SER A 1077 17.75 14.79 2.95
C SER A 1077 18.01 14.65 4.46
N ALA A 1078 19.21 14.97 4.94
CA ALA A 1078 19.55 14.95 6.37
C ALA A 1078 18.78 16.03 7.16
N ILE A 1079 18.70 17.25 6.63
CA ILE A 1079 17.88 18.33 7.20
C ILE A 1079 16.40 17.91 7.21
N GLY A 1080 15.89 17.39 6.08
CA GLY A 1080 14.52 16.90 5.97
C GLY A 1080 14.19 15.83 7.02
N SER A 1081 15.13 14.92 7.32
CA SER A 1081 14.96 13.88 8.34
C SER A 1081 14.77 14.44 9.74
N VAL A 1082 15.58 15.44 10.10
CA VAL A 1082 15.50 16.13 11.41
C VAL A 1082 14.25 17.00 11.50
N MET A 1083 13.78 17.56 10.38
CA MET A 1083 12.58 18.40 10.33
C MET A 1083 11.28 17.65 10.65
N VAL A 1084 11.23 16.32 10.47
CA VAL A 1084 10.01 15.54 10.76
C VAL A 1084 9.67 15.61 12.25
N LEU A 1085 10.58 15.16 13.12
CA LEU A 1085 10.34 15.18 14.58
C LEU A 1085 10.13 16.61 15.08
N ARG A 1086 10.92 17.56 14.57
CA ARG A 1086 10.75 18.98 14.83
C ARG A 1086 9.32 19.44 14.58
N SER A 1087 8.77 19.17 13.39
CA SER A 1087 7.45 19.63 12.98
C SER A 1087 6.33 18.93 13.75
N VAL A 1088 6.51 17.64 14.08
CA VAL A 1088 5.59 16.90 14.94
C VAL A 1088 5.54 17.50 16.35
N ALA A 1089 6.67 17.92 16.92
CA ALA A 1089 6.68 18.63 18.19
C ALA A 1089 6.11 20.04 18.09
N GLY A 1090 6.40 20.78 17.02
CA GLY A 1090 5.80 22.10 16.75
C GLY A 1090 4.27 22.03 16.62
N PHE A 1091 3.73 20.92 16.13
CA PHE A 1091 2.31 20.61 16.15
C PHE A 1091 1.80 20.19 17.54
N GLY A 1092 2.49 19.23 18.16
CA GLY A 1092 2.03 18.58 19.38
C GLY A 1092 2.09 19.48 20.62
N PHE A 1093 3.12 20.31 20.75
CA PHE A 1093 3.41 21.10 21.94
C PHE A 1093 2.36 22.17 22.29
N PRO A 1094 1.90 22.97 21.32
CA PRO A 1094 0.79 23.89 21.54
C PRO A 1094 -0.48 23.20 22.05
N LEU A 1095 -0.84 22.03 21.51
CA LEU A 1095 -2.13 21.36 21.80
C LEU A 1095 -2.34 21.02 23.28
N PHE A 1096 -1.26 20.80 24.03
CA PHE A 1096 -1.35 20.55 25.47
C PHE A 1096 -0.94 21.73 26.35
N ALA A 1097 -0.51 22.85 25.76
CA ALA A 1097 -0.03 24.02 26.48
C ALA A 1097 -1.10 24.58 27.45
N PRO A 1098 -2.38 24.72 27.06
CA PRO A 1098 -3.41 25.18 28.01
C PRO A 1098 -3.60 24.20 29.15
N ALA A 1099 -3.57 22.90 28.89
CA ALA A 1099 -3.72 21.88 29.94
C ALA A 1099 -2.50 21.84 30.89
N LEU A 1100 -1.31 22.17 30.39
CA LEU A 1100 -0.09 22.33 31.19
C LEU A 1100 -0.24 23.52 32.15
N TYR A 1101 -0.52 24.72 31.62
CA TYR A 1101 -0.62 25.93 32.43
C TYR A 1101 -1.87 25.98 33.32
N ARG A 1102 -2.95 25.29 32.97
CA ARG A 1102 -4.12 25.19 33.86
C ARG A 1102 -3.87 24.32 35.09
N ARG A 1103 -2.93 23.37 35.03
CA ARG A 1103 -2.60 22.45 36.14
C ARG A 1103 -1.36 22.87 36.93
N LEU A 1104 -0.32 23.34 36.25
CA LEU A 1104 0.98 23.68 36.85
C LEU A 1104 1.25 25.18 36.87
N GLU A 1105 0.34 26.00 36.33
CA GLU A 1105 0.51 27.44 36.21
C GLU A 1105 1.81 27.83 35.44
N TYR A 1106 2.10 29.13 35.32
CA TYR A 1106 3.23 29.58 34.49
C TYR A 1106 4.58 29.28 35.14
N GLY A 1107 4.68 29.34 36.47
CA GLY A 1107 5.92 29.08 37.21
C GLY A 1107 6.40 27.63 37.11
N TRP A 1108 5.64 26.69 37.67
CA TRP A 1108 6.00 25.27 37.64
C TRP A 1108 5.91 24.66 36.24
N GLY A 1109 4.98 25.13 35.41
CA GLY A 1109 4.89 24.73 34.00
C GLY A 1109 6.19 25.00 33.24
N ASN A 1110 6.74 26.22 33.33
CA ASN A 1110 8.01 26.56 32.68
C ASN A 1110 9.23 25.98 33.40
N THR A 1111 9.16 25.74 34.72
CA THR A 1111 10.24 25.04 35.46
C THR A 1111 10.38 23.59 34.99
N LEU A 1112 9.27 22.87 34.79
CA LEU A 1112 9.29 21.54 34.21
C LEU A 1112 9.92 21.54 32.81
N LEU A 1113 9.56 22.51 31.98
CA LEU A 1113 10.19 22.70 30.68
C LEU A 1113 11.69 23.00 30.84
N ALA A 1114 12.11 23.90 31.71
CA ALA A 1114 13.53 24.21 31.93
C ALA A 1114 14.35 22.96 32.36
N LEU A 1115 13.80 22.10 33.25
CA LEU A 1115 14.48 20.87 33.67
C LEU A 1115 14.69 19.88 32.51
N ILE A 1116 13.68 19.73 31.65
CA ILE A 1116 13.80 18.89 30.45
C ILE A 1116 14.82 19.51 29.47
N ALA A 1117 14.89 20.85 29.41
CA ALA A 1117 15.86 21.56 28.55
C ALA A 1117 17.28 21.30 29.01
N VAL A 1118 17.51 21.27 30.32
CA VAL A 1118 18.80 20.91 30.92
C VAL A 1118 19.15 19.46 30.59
N GLY A 1119 18.20 18.53 30.80
CA GLY A 1119 18.42 17.09 30.58
C GLY A 1119 18.70 16.70 29.13
N ILE A 1120 18.14 17.41 28.16
CA ILE A 1120 18.37 17.14 26.72
C ILE A 1120 19.48 18.04 26.16
N GLY A 1121 19.45 19.32 26.51
CA GLY A 1121 20.27 20.37 25.90
C GLY A 1121 21.73 20.36 26.35
N LEU A 1122 22.04 20.07 27.62
CA LEU A 1122 23.44 20.06 28.08
C LEU A 1122 24.19 18.79 27.66
N PRO A 1123 23.62 17.57 27.77
CA PRO A 1123 24.32 16.37 27.32
C PRO A 1123 24.55 16.32 25.81
N GLY A 1124 23.62 16.86 25.00
CA GLY A 1124 23.68 16.79 23.54
C GLY A 1124 25.01 17.27 22.95
N PRO A 1125 25.42 18.54 23.16
CA PRO A 1125 26.69 19.07 22.67
C PRO A 1125 27.92 18.33 23.25
N ILE A 1126 27.89 17.94 24.52
CA ILE A 1126 29.01 17.23 25.16
C ILE A 1126 29.21 15.85 24.53
N LEU A 1127 28.13 15.11 24.32
CA LEU A 1127 28.17 13.79 23.69
C LEU A 1127 28.61 13.87 22.23
N LEU A 1128 28.18 14.89 21.49
CA LEU A 1128 28.63 15.12 20.11
C LEU A 1128 30.10 15.52 20.03
N TRP A 1129 30.61 16.29 20.99
CA TRP A 1129 32.03 16.64 21.05
C TRP A 1129 32.92 15.43 21.35
N VAL A 1130 32.52 14.56 22.28
CA VAL A 1130 33.32 13.40 22.71
C VAL A 1130 33.19 12.21 21.76
N PHE A 1131 31.98 11.89 21.31
CA PHE A 1131 31.70 10.68 20.52
C PHE A 1131 31.43 10.94 19.04
N GLY A 1132 31.29 12.19 18.61
CA GLY A 1132 30.90 12.57 17.25
C GLY A 1132 31.77 11.93 16.18
N GLU A 1133 33.09 12.00 16.31
CA GLU A 1133 34.02 11.45 15.32
C GLU A 1133 33.90 9.92 15.20
N ARG A 1134 33.73 9.21 16.32
CA ARG A 1134 33.56 7.75 16.34
C ARG A 1134 32.22 7.35 15.72
N LEU A 1135 31.16 8.12 15.96
CA LEU A 1135 29.84 7.91 15.37
C LEU A 1135 29.84 8.21 13.86
N ARG A 1136 30.61 9.22 13.42
CA ARG A 1136 30.76 9.60 12.01
C ARG A 1136 31.48 8.52 11.21
N LYS A 1137 32.58 7.96 11.73
CA LYS A 1137 33.31 6.85 11.09
C LYS A 1137 32.49 5.56 10.94
N ARG A 1138 31.43 5.38 11.72
CA ARG A 1138 30.49 4.26 11.60
C ARG A 1138 29.38 4.51 10.58
N SER A 1139 29.24 5.73 10.07
CA SER A 1139 28.22 6.11 9.11
C SER A 1139 28.67 5.85 7.67
N GLN A 1140 27.82 5.20 6.88
CA GLN A 1140 28.04 5.04 5.43
C GLN A 1140 27.67 6.31 4.62
N PHE A 1141 27.07 7.32 5.26
CA PHE A 1141 26.51 8.50 4.59
C PHE A 1141 27.15 9.82 5.02
N ALA A 1142 27.89 9.83 6.13
CA ALA A 1142 28.59 11.02 6.59
C ALA A 1142 29.88 11.25 5.79
N ALA A 1143 30.29 12.50 5.68
CA ALA A 1143 31.54 12.89 5.03
C ALA A 1143 32.73 12.64 5.97
N GLY A 1144 33.80 12.05 5.45
CA GLY A 1144 35.07 11.72 6.13
C GLY A 1144 35.01 10.44 6.94
#